data_AF-A0A429E717-F1
#
_entry.id   AF-A0A429E717-F1
#
_cell.length_a   1.000
_cell.length_b   1.000
_cell.length_c   1.000
_cell.angle_alpha   90.00
_cell.angle_beta   90.00
_cell.angle_gamma   90.00
#
_symmetry.space_group_name_H-M   'P 1'
#
loop_
_entity.id
_entity.type
_entity.pdbx_description
1 polymer ?
#
loop_
_entity_poly.entity_id
_entity_poly.type
_entity_poly.pdbx_seq_one_letter_code
_entity_poly.pdbx_strand_id
1 'polypeptide(L)'
;MGTNSKTAHTSYSITPSTSSAVSEPVVIAPPAEAEAVVESEAQPLTPIPDTPDVGRAFGEPILVGGTDLHASSATLVSYASTEGPRTVLHALVNEEAEEKLLDAINVTKETGPVQIEQAVHGRLPLDEQHELADKIIAAAKSVNHHLKVGDLSLGNLPSTTEQKISDAKKAMEDAATEIGESPGPADAAMLAHYAGKLVDVEAAAATAKSVGHVNPYLHEGLATVTVTMPVLVSGTGDHRVAGLLRDATRIKPSLDTETGQASWNGVARWEKVAGKEYVINLGDGFQAVYRPYSVNSPKTTEFSLRGRLEIIAPAGEGHGPDVVKRLGQLNLANRPMTQAEGEYGYLAANVKAQNLAGKAEVQAAIATGDQLEEMTRQELFHERAHLAVGLDDAQLARFAKDIQLDAHTQALPTKVKVLREAVAKATGYETGGALSATDGYDPTPRRSGGWLTWSRFDVGNSMTKLDAAFKGKALVHSTSASGLKAMLANGVLASTERRTLMGVSRGVGMSEDEDKLTGGASSVFLRVLGKPASGSGPKLVWDEPGRLMHRADYYGANADTYGAVNPAKAGKYSSSTRNPFKIAGFTHPANEVMFGDGIDLLGAEGPSRILCDSKAQRDEIQAMFTAKGITHIAGKPIDEVLKG
;
A
#
# COMPACT_ATOMS: atom_id res chain seq x y z
N MET A 1 -31.55 -45.52 31.99
CA MET A 1 -32.48 -44.91 32.96
C MET A 1 -31.91 -45.09 34.36
N GLY A 2 -31.54 -43.97 35.01
CA GLY A 2 -31.27 -43.77 36.46
C GLY A 2 -30.04 -44.46 37.08
N THR A 3 -29.27 -43.90 38.03
CA THR A 3 -29.32 -42.64 38.80
C THR A 3 -28.00 -42.46 39.60
N ASN A 4 -27.49 -41.22 39.67
CA ASN A 4 -26.82 -40.48 40.79
C ASN A 4 -25.93 -41.16 41.84
N SER A 5 -24.72 -40.61 42.11
CA SER A 5 -24.46 -39.66 43.22
C SER A 5 -22.98 -39.33 43.52
N LYS A 6 -22.67 -38.02 43.46
CA LYS A 6 -21.89 -37.14 44.37
C LYS A 6 -20.72 -37.65 45.26
N THR A 7 -19.54 -37.09 44.96
CA THR A 7 -18.50 -36.40 45.82
C THR A 7 -18.33 -36.68 47.31
N ALA A 8 -17.06 -36.74 47.76
CA ALA A 8 -16.59 -36.07 48.97
C ALA A 8 -15.08 -35.68 48.89
N HIS A 9 -14.78 -34.43 49.25
CA HIS A 9 -13.46 -33.84 49.47
C HIS A 9 -12.89 -34.22 50.86
N THR A 10 -11.56 -34.28 50.98
CA THR A 10 -10.85 -34.39 52.26
C THR A 10 -10.32 -33.02 52.68
N SER A 11 -10.65 -32.63 53.91
CA SER A 11 -10.27 -31.41 54.61
C SER A 11 -9.00 -31.60 55.45
N TYR A 12 -8.21 -30.54 55.59
CA TYR A 12 -7.36 -30.37 56.78
C TYR A 12 -7.53 -28.96 57.35
N SER A 13 -7.87 -28.93 58.63
CA SER A 13 -8.01 -27.78 59.50
C SER A 13 -6.68 -27.44 60.19
N ILE A 14 -6.44 -26.15 60.45
CA ILE A 14 -5.60 -25.72 61.57
C ILE A 14 -6.35 -24.59 62.29
N THR A 15 -6.47 -24.74 63.61
CA THR A 15 -7.05 -23.79 64.57
C THR A 15 -5.99 -23.49 65.66
N PRO A 16 -6.18 -22.50 66.54
CA PRO A 16 -5.56 -21.18 66.46
C PRO A 16 -4.60 -20.91 67.63
N SER A 17 -3.91 -19.76 67.62
CA SER A 17 -3.35 -19.16 68.84
C SER A 17 -3.84 -17.72 68.99
N THR A 18 -4.36 -17.43 70.18
CA THR A 18 -5.00 -16.21 70.64
C THR A 18 -3.99 -15.26 71.30
N SER A 19 -4.15 -13.95 71.09
CA SER A 19 -4.24 -12.91 72.16
C SER A 19 -3.83 -11.50 71.68
N SER A 20 -4.86 -10.71 71.36
CA SER A 20 -5.11 -9.29 71.69
C SER A 20 -3.96 -8.29 71.94
N ALA A 21 -3.94 -7.21 71.15
CA ALA A 21 -3.94 -5.83 71.66
C ALA A 21 -4.57 -4.89 70.60
N VAL A 22 -5.44 -3.99 71.05
CA VAL A 22 -6.26 -3.07 70.26
C VAL A 22 -5.49 -1.76 70.03
N SER A 23 -5.40 -1.29 68.79
CA SER A 23 -5.03 0.10 68.46
C SER A 23 -5.60 0.53 67.11
N GLU A 24 -6.55 1.47 67.17
CA GLU A 24 -7.03 2.49 66.21
C GLU A 24 -7.33 2.16 64.73
N PRO A 25 -8.37 2.80 64.13
CA PRO A 25 -8.81 2.49 62.77
C PRO A 25 -7.86 3.13 61.74
N VAL A 26 -7.13 2.30 61.00
CA VAL A 26 -6.43 2.74 59.79
C VAL A 26 -7.47 2.95 58.69
N VAL A 27 -7.56 4.19 58.21
CA VAL A 27 -8.29 4.56 57.00
C VAL A 27 -7.69 3.78 55.83
N ILE A 28 -8.44 2.82 55.30
CA ILE A 28 -8.06 2.06 54.10
C ILE A 28 -8.22 3.01 52.91
N ALA A 29 -7.09 3.48 52.39
CA ALA A 29 -7.04 4.14 51.09
C ALA A 29 -7.60 3.18 50.01
N PRO A 30 -8.32 3.70 49.00
CA PRO A 30 -8.84 2.87 47.92
C PRO A 30 -7.69 2.12 47.24
N PRO A 31 -7.92 0.87 46.77
CA PRO A 31 -6.89 0.08 46.12
C PRO A 31 -6.37 0.85 44.91
N ALA A 32 -5.04 1.00 44.85
CA ALA A 32 -4.33 1.55 43.72
C ALA A 32 -4.81 0.85 42.45
N GLU A 33 -5.16 1.65 41.44
CA GLU A 33 -5.35 1.20 40.07
C GLU A 33 -4.17 0.28 39.73
N ALA A 34 -4.47 -0.98 39.40
CA ALA A 34 -3.51 -1.86 38.80
C ALA A 34 -3.09 -1.20 37.48
N GLU A 35 -1.92 -0.59 37.48
CA GLU A 35 -1.25 -0.10 36.28
C GLU A 35 -1.28 -1.23 35.26
N ALA A 36 -1.99 -0.99 34.16
CA ALA A 36 -1.94 -1.85 33.01
C ALA A 36 -0.47 -2.05 32.64
N VAL A 37 -0.03 -3.30 32.59
CA VAL A 37 1.28 -3.64 32.03
C VAL A 37 1.20 -3.31 30.55
N VAL A 38 1.57 -2.08 30.20
CA VAL A 38 1.91 -1.69 28.84
C VAL A 38 3.23 -2.41 28.54
N GLU A 39 3.16 -3.53 27.84
CA GLU A 39 4.36 -4.10 27.25
C GLU A 39 5.03 -3.04 26.38
N SER A 40 6.34 -2.90 26.57
CA SER A 40 7.22 -2.07 25.77
C SER A 40 6.88 -2.19 24.29
N GLU A 41 6.65 -1.06 23.60
CA GLU A 41 6.50 -1.02 22.16
C GLU A 41 7.66 -1.77 21.49
N ALA A 42 7.43 -3.02 21.11
CA ALA A 42 8.42 -3.80 20.39
C ALA A 42 8.73 -3.05 19.09
N GLN A 43 10.00 -2.68 18.89
CA GLN A 43 10.38 -1.88 17.74
C GLN A 43 9.90 -2.54 16.43
N PRO A 44 9.24 -1.79 15.54
CA PRO A 44 8.76 -2.35 14.28
C PRO A 44 9.94 -2.73 13.39
N LEU A 45 9.84 -3.85 12.68
CA LEU A 45 10.86 -4.27 11.69
C LEU A 45 11.00 -3.27 10.56
N THR A 46 9.88 -2.67 10.16
CA THR A 46 9.84 -1.57 9.21
C THR A 46 8.92 -0.49 9.77
N PRO A 47 9.43 0.71 10.09
CA PRO A 47 8.58 1.79 10.55
C PRO A 47 7.60 2.19 9.44
N ILE A 48 6.40 2.60 9.83
CA ILE A 48 5.44 3.21 8.91
C ILE A 48 5.79 4.70 8.84
N PRO A 49 6.14 5.25 7.66
CA PRO A 49 6.39 6.68 7.55
C PRO A 49 5.10 7.48 7.76
N ASP A 50 5.16 8.55 8.57
CA ASP A 50 4.04 9.48 8.73
C ASP A 50 3.64 10.13 7.40
N THR A 51 4.65 10.62 6.67
CA THR A 51 4.52 11.29 5.38
C THR A 51 5.32 10.52 4.32
N PRO A 52 4.72 9.56 3.59
CA PRO A 52 5.39 8.88 2.50
C PRO A 52 5.82 9.87 1.40
N ASP A 53 6.99 9.63 0.78
CA ASP A 53 7.56 10.50 -0.26
C ASP A 53 6.57 10.78 -1.40
N VAL A 54 6.21 12.06 -1.57
CA VAL A 54 5.25 12.49 -2.59
C VAL A 54 5.81 12.29 -4.00
N GLY A 55 5.05 11.57 -4.81
CA GLY A 55 5.33 11.28 -6.19
C GLY A 55 6.40 10.20 -6.42
N ARG A 56 6.84 9.50 -5.38
CA ARG A 56 7.76 8.36 -5.54
C ARG A 56 7.03 7.19 -6.18
N ALA A 57 7.28 6.96 -7.48
CA ALA A 57 6.47 6.07 -8.31
C ALA A 57 6.29 4.64 -7.78
N PHE A 58 7.33 4.05 -7.20
CA PHE A 58 7.29 2.68 -6.68
C PHE A 58 6.89 2.59 -5.20
N GLY A 59 6.68 3.74 -4.54
CA GLY A 59 6.24 3.84 -3.14
C GLY A 59 7.26 3.40 -2.08
N GLU A 60 6.79 3.39 -0.84
CA GLU A 60 7.51 2.88 0.33
C GLU A 60 6.91 1.52 0.73
N PRO A 61 7.70 0.43 0.73
CA PRO A 61 7.22 -0.86 1.19
C PRO A 61 7.21 -0.92 2.72
N ILE A 62 6.18 -1.53 3.29
CA ILE A 62 6.03 -1.75 4.73
C ILE A 62 5.64 -3.20 5.01
N LEU A 63 5.97 -3.69 6.20
CA LEU A 63 5.44 -4.93 6.75
C LEU A 63 4.34 -4.64 7.76
N VAL A 64 3.18 -5.25 7.51
CA VAL A 64 2.03 -5.24 8.40
C VAL A 64 2.07 -6.54 9.20
N GLY A 65 1.74 -6.51 10.49
CA GLY A 65 1.70 -7.69 11.34
C GLY A 65 0.74 -8.78 10.84
N GLY A 66 0.81 -9.96 11.45
CA GLY A 66 -0.05 -11.09 11.08
C GLY A 66 0.19 -11.66 9.67
N THR A 67 -0.76 -12.46 9.20
CA THR A 67 -0.68 -13.24 7.95
C THR A 67 -1.81 -12.95 6.96
N ASP A 68 -2.59 -11.88 7.20
CA ASP A 68 -3.74 -11.55 6.35
C ASP A 68 -3.33 -11.05 4.95
N LEU A 69 -2.18 -10.38 4.86
CA LEU A 69 -1.61 -9.88 3.61
C LEU A 69 -0.57 -10.83 3.04
N HIS A 70 -0.43 -10.83 1.71
CA HIS A 70 0.57 -11.61 1.00
C HIS A 70 1.98 -11.19 1.42
N ALA A 71 2.75 -12.17 1.89
CA ALA A 71 4.06 -11.94 2.50
C ALA A 71 4.06 -10.87 3.62
N SER A 72 2.88 -10.63 4.22
CA SER A 72 2.63 -9.60 5.23
C SER A 72 3.06 -8.20 4.78
N SER A 73 2.99 -7.94 3.47
CA SER A 73 3.54 -6.74 2.85
C SER A 73 2.45 -5.82 2.30
N ALA A 74 2.72 -4.52 2.38
CA ALA A 74 1.96 -3.48 1.69
C ALA A 74 2.91 -2.43 1.11
N THR A 75 2.40 -1.60 0.21
CA THR A 75 3.15 -0.48 -0.37
C THR A 75 2.36 0.80 -0.22
N LEU A 76 2.96 1.79 0.41
CA LEU A 76 2.42 3.14 0.52
C LEU A 76 2.88 3.96 -0.67
N VAL A 77 1.94 4.47 -1.46
CA VAL A 77 2.24 5.39 -2.56
C VAL A 77 1.51 6.71 -2.28
N SER A 78 2.29 7.79 -2.13
CA SER A 78 1.74 9.14 -2.06
C SER A 78 1.87 9.77 -3.44
N TYR A 79 0.77 9.90 -4.18
CA TYR A 79 0.78 10.50 -5.52
C TYR A 79 0.75 12.02 -5.45
N ALA A 80 1.49 12.69 -6.33
CA ALA A 80 1.39 14.14 -6.50
C ALA A 80 0.02 14.55 -7.08
N SER A 81 -0.55 15.64 -6.58
CA SER A 81 -1.85 16.16 -7.01
C SER A 81 -1.97 17.65 -6.70
N THR A 82 -2.77 18.37 -7.49
CA THR A 82 -3.02 19.82 -7.33
C THR A 82 -3.78 20.14 -6.06
N GLU A 83 -4.57 19.20 -5.56
CA GLU A 83 -5.36 19.31 -4.31
C GLU A 83 -4.57 18.80 -3.09
N GLY A 84 -3.24 18.67 -3.21
CA GLY A 84 -2.41 18.04 -2.19
C GLY A 84 -2.23 16.53 -2.40
N PRO A 85 -1.25 15.90 -1.73
CA PRO A 85 -0.87 14.52 -1.98
C PRO A 85 -2.00 13.51 -1.76
N ARG A 86 -2.01 12.43 -2.55
CA ARG A 86 -3.00 11.35 -2.46
C ARG A 86 -2.31 10.07 -2.00
N THR A 87 -2.40 9.76 -0.70
CA THR A 87 -1.79 8.55 -0.13
C THR A 87 -2.70 7.34 -0.33
N VAL A 88 -2.13 6.25 -0.87
CA VAL A 88 -2.82 4.97 -1.07
C VAL A 88 -1.95 3.83 -0.54
N LEU A 89 -2.53 2.98 0.29
CA LEU A 89 -1.96 1.68 0.65
C LEU A 89 -2.40 0.65 -0.38
N HIS A 90 -1.44 -0.01 -1.01
CA HIS A 90 -1.65 -1.12 -1.93
C HIS A 90 -1.20 -2.43 -1.28
N ALA A 91 -2.10 -3.42 -1.25
CA ALA A 91 -1.81 -4.74 -0.71
C ALA A 91 -2.47 -5.86 -1.53
N LEU A 92 -2.09 -7.09 -1.23
CA LEU A 92 -2.74 -8.31 -1.72
C LEU A 92 -3.20 -9.09 -0.49
N VAL A 93 -4.50 -9.26 -0.31
CA VAL A 93 -5.06 -10.08 0.78
C VAL A 93 -4.88 -11.55 0.42
N ASN A 94 -4.49 -12.39 1.38
CA ASN A 94 -4.43 -13.85 1.17
C ASN A 94 -5.86 -14.41 1.06
N GLU A 95 -6.05 -15.46 0.26
CA GLU A 95 -7.39 -16.03 -0.01
C GLU A 95 -8.06 -16.51 1.29
N GLU A 96 -7.27 -17.01 2.25
CA GLU A 96 -7.71 -17.46 3.57
C GLU A 96 -8.18 -16.31 4.49
N ALA A 97 -7.78 -15.06 4.21
CA ALA A 97 -8.19 -13.88 4.98
C ALA A 97 -9.39 -13.15 4.36
N GLU A 98 -9.86 -13.57 3.19
CA GLU A 98 -11.00 -12.94 2.52
C GLU A 98 -12.26 -12.97 3.38
N GLU A 99 -12.53 -14.09 4.07
CA GLU A 99 -13.73 -14.23 4.89
C GLU A 99 -13.79 -13.17 5.99
N LYS A 100 -12.65 -12.89 6.66
CA LYS A 100 -12.54 -11.83 7.67
C LYS A 100 -12.93 -10.46 7.09
N LEU A 101 -12.41 -10.17 5.90
CA LEU A 101 -12.69 -8.91 5.20
C LEU A 101 -14.15 -8.78 4.81
N LEU A 102 -14.73 -9.83 4.22
CA LEU A 102 -16.13 -9.81 3.78
C LEU A 102 -17.09 -9.73 4.97
N ASP A 103 -16.76 -10.35 6.11
CA ASP A 103 -17.52 -10.24 7.35
C ASP A 103 -17.56 -8.78 7.87
N ALA A 104 -16.51 -8.00 7.63
CA ALA A 104 -16.47 -6.59 8.01
C ALA A 104 -17.35 -5.67 7.14
N ILE A 105 -17.92 -6.17 6.03
CA ILE A 105 -18.64 -5.35 5.05
C ILE A 105 -20.14 -5.66 5.09
N ASN A 106 -20.95 -4.61 5.15
CA ASN A 106 -22.37 -4.69 4.81
C ASN A 106 -22.56 -4.24 3.36
N VAL A 107 -22.91 -5.20 2.49
CA VAL A 107 -23.15 -4.94 1.07
C VAL A 107 -24.50 -4.27 0.87
N THR A 108 -24.48 -2.99 0.49
CA THR A 108 -25.64 -2.14 0.27
C THR A 108 -25.78 -1.75 -1.21
N LYS A 109 -26.99 -1.37 -1.61
CA LYS A 109 -27.25 -0.70 -2.90
C LYS A 109 -27.42 0.82 -2.74
N GLU A 110 -27.51 1.30 -1.50
CA GLU A 110 -27.73 2.69 -1.18
C GLU A 110 -26.42 3.48 -1.27
N THR A 111 -26.46 4.60 -1.99
CA THR A 111 -25.37 5.56 -2.06
C THR A 111 -25.87 6.93 -1.67
N GLY A 112 -25.09 7.70 -0.92
CA GLY A 112 -25.48 9.02 -0.46
C GLY A 112 -24.32 10.02 -0.53
N PRO A 113 -24.63 11.33 -0.46
CA PRO A 113 -23.63 12.37 -0.30
C PRO A 113 -23.00 12.27 1.09
N VAL A 114 -21.67 12.12 1.12
CA VAL A 114 -20.86 12.16 2.35
C VAL A 114 -20.00 13.40 2.29
N GLN A 115 -20.08 14.22 3.33
CA GLN A 115 -19.23 15.39 3.50
C GLN A 115 -17.89 14.96 4.09
N ILE A 116 -16.80 15.32 3.43
CA ILE A 116 -15.44 14.97 3.85
C ILE A 116 -14.62 16.25 3.98
N GLU A 117 -13.86 16.39 5.06
CA GLU A 117 -12.86 17.45 5.17
C GLU A 117 -11.62 17.07 4.36
N GLN A 118 -11.13 18.00 3.56
CA GLN A 118 -9.97 17.78 2.70
C GLN A 118 -9.09 19.03 2.70
N ALA A 119 -7.77 18.83 2.79
CA ALA A 119 -6.84 19.90 2.51
C ALA A 119 -6.94 20.23 1.03
N VAL A 120 -7.34 21.46 0.70
CA VAL A 120 -7.46 21.93 -0.68
C VAL A 120 -6.57 23.13 -0.89
N HIS A 121 -6.00 23.20 -2.11
CA HIS A 121 -5.41 24.41 -2.67
C HIS A 121 -6.22 24.78 -3.90
N GLY A 122 -7.14 25.73 -3.77
CA GLY A 122 -8.11 26.01 -4.82
C GLY A 122 -9.11 27.09 -4.48
N ARG A 123 -10.03 27.36 -5.42
CA ARG A 123 -11.19 28.23 -5.18
C ARG A 123 -12.13 27.53 -4.20
N LEU A 124 -12.78 28.29 -3.33
CA LEU A 124 -13.79 27.74 -2.43
C LEU A 124 -15.08 27.40 -3.21
N PRO A 125 -15.88 26.40 -2.79
CA PRO A 125 -17.11 26.02 -3.50
C PRO A 125 -18.05 27.19 -3.77
N LEU A 126 -18.14 28.14 -2.83
CA LEU A 126 -18.98 29.32 -2.98
C LEU A 126 -18.48 30.27 -4.08
N ASP A 127 -17.17 30.38 -4.28
CA ASP A 127 -16.58 31.13 -5.40
C ASP A 127 -16.97 30.52 -6.74
N GLU A 128 -16.88 29.20 -6.86
CA GLU A 128 -17.20 28.48 -8.09
C GLU A 128 -18.71 28.49 -8.37
N GLN A 129 -19.54 28.30 -7.34
CA GLN A 129 -21.00 28.29 -7.45
C GLN A 129 -21.57 29.64 -7.91
N HIS A 130 -21.03 30.75 -7.38
CA HIS A 130 -21.49 32.10 -7.72
C HIS A 130 -20.64 32.78 -8.80
N GLU A 131 -19.62 32.09 -9.32
CA GLU A 131 -18.68 32.58 -10.32
C GLU A 131 -18.01 33.90 -9.92
N LEU A 132 -17.67 34.09 -8.64
CA LEU A 132 -17.24 35.39 -8.09
C LEU A 132 -15.99 35.92 -8.80
N ALA A 133 -14.94 35.08 -8.90
CA ALA A 133 -13.72 35.44 -9.60
C ALA A 133 -13.98 35.82 -11.06
N ASP A 134 -14.78 35.01 -11.76
CA ASP A 134 -15.03 35.13 -13.19
C ASP A 134 -15.75 36.44 -13.53
N LYS A 135 -16.78 36.80 -12.74
CA LYS A 135 -17.56 38.03 -12.93
C LYS A 135 -16.73 39.28 -12.64
N ILE A 136 -15.92 39.27 -11.57
CA ILE A 136 -15.05 40.42 -11.24
C ILE A 136 -13.93 40.57 -12.28
N ILE A 137 -13.32 39.46 -12.73
CA ILE A 137 -12.32 39.46 -13.81
C ILE A 137 -12.92 39.98 -15.11
N ALA A 138 -14.15 39.58 -15.45
CA ALA A 138 -14.85 40.06 -16.63
C ALA A 138 -15.13 41.56 -16.58
N ALA A 139 -15.54 42.08 -15.41
CA ALA A 139 -15.73 43.52 -15.18
C ALA A 139 -14.42 44.29 -15.34
N ALA A 140 -13.34 43.84 -14.69
CA ALA A 140 -12.01 44.45 -14.80
C ALA A 140 -11.48 44.48 -16.24
N LYS A 141 -11.64 43.38 -16.99
CA LYS A 141 -11.29 43.31 -18.42
C LYS A 141 -12.13 44.28 -19.25
N SER A 142 -13.41 44.45 -18.93
CA SER A 142 -14.30 45.39 -19.62
C SER A 142 -13.84 46.83 -19.46
N VAL A 143 -13.52 47.25 -18.22
CA VAL A 143 -12.96 48.59 -17.93
C VAL A 143 -11.70 48.84 -18.75
N ASN A 144 -10.74 47.91 -18.70
CA ASN A 144 -9.48 48.03 -19.44
C ASN A 144 -9.66 48.04 -20.96
N HIS A 145 -10.61 47.25 -21.48
CA HIS A 145 -10.94 47.24 -22.90
C HIS A 145 -11.46 48.59 -23.37
N HIS A 146 -12.49 49.12 -22.70
CA HIS A 146 -13.12 50.39 -23.07
C HIS A 146 -12.21 51.60 -22.81
N LEU A 147 -11.33 51.52 -21.82
CA LEU A 147 -10.25 52.50 -21.65
C LEU A 147 -9.28 52.50 -22.85
N LYS A 148 -8.92 51.31 -23.36
CA LYS A 148 -8.03 51.18 -24.52
C LYS A 148 -8.69 51.62 -25.83
N VAL A 149 -9.99 51.35 -25.99
CA VAL A 149 -10.78 51.77 -27.16
C VAL A 149 -11.10 53.27 -27.11
N GLY A 150 -11.05 53.90 -25.93
CA GLY A 150 -11.21 55.33 -25.73
C GLY A 150 -12.66 55.78 -25.56
N ASP A 151 -13.58 54.85 -25.34
CA ASP A 151 -15.02 55.11 -25.12
C ASP A 151 -15.41 55.13 -23.63
N LEU A 152 -14.47 54.83 -22.72
CA LEU A 152 -14.58 55.08 -21.28
C LEU A 152 -14.04 56.48 -20.92
N SER A 153 -14.85 57.33 -20.28
CA SER A 153 -14.43 58.66 -19.82
C SER A 153 -15.13 59.07 -18.52
N LEU A 154 -14.64 60.12 -17.86
CA LEU A 154 -15.23 60.66 -16.64
C LEU A 154 -16.72 61.00 -16.86
N GLY A 155 -17.60 60.29 -16.14
CA GLY A 155 -19.05 60.46 -16.24
C GLY A 155 -19.74 59.72 -17.39
N ASN A 156 -19.00 58.96 -18.21
CA ASN A 156 -19.55 58.11 -19.27
C ASN A 156 -19.03 56.68 -19.14
N LEU A 157 -19.86 55.81 -18.56
CA LEU A 157 -19.58 54.39 -18.38
C LEU A 157 -20.33 53.59 -19.46
N PRO A 158 -19.63 52.80 -20.30
CA PRO A 158 -20.29 51.92 -21.26
C PRO A 158 -21.25 50.96 -20.57
N SER A 159 -22.46 50.80 -21.11
CA SER A 159 -23.52 49.96 -20.54
C SER A 159 -23.10 48.49 -20.35
N THR A 160 -22.23 47.99 -21.23
CA THR A 160 -21.62 46.65 -21.12
C THR A 160 -20.73 46.51 -19.90
N THR A 161 -20.04 47.58 -19.50
CA THR A 161 -19.18 47.61 -18.32
C THR A 161 -20.01 47.82 -17.06
N GLU A 162 -21.03 48.68 -17.11
CA GLU A 162 -22.01 48.85 -16.03
C GLU A 162 -22.72 47.54 -15.69
N GLN A 163 -23.18 46.80 -16.71
CA GLN A 163 -23.83 45.50 -16.50
C GLN A 163 -22.89 44.50 -15.83
N LYS A 164 -21.63 44.37 -16.28
CA LYS A 164 -20.67 43.43 -15.69
C LYS A 164 -20.31 43.78 -14.24
N ILE A 165 -20.22 45.06 -13.92
CA ILE A 165 -20.04 45.52 -12.52
C ILE A 165 -21.27 45.16 -11.70
N SER A 166 -22.47 45.39 -12.23
CA SER A 166 -23.73 45.01 -11.55
C SER A 166 -23.85 43.50 -11.33
N ASP A 167 -23.46 42.68 -12.31
CA ASP A 167 -23.49 41.22 -12.21
C ASP A 167 -22.51 40.71 -11.15
N ALA A 168 -21.32 41.32 -11.07
CA ALA A 168 -20.32 41.01 -10.06
C ALA A 168 -20.81 41.40 -8.64
N LYS A 169 -21.44 42.57 -8.49
CA LYS A 169 -22.06 43.00 -7.23
C LYS A 169 -23.14 42.03 -6.77
N LYS A 170 -24.05 41.69 -7.68
CA LYS A 170 -25.14 40.76 -7.38
C LYS A 170 -24.61 39.40 -6.93
N ALA A 171 -23.59 38.87 -7.61
CA ALA A 171 -22.98 37.60 -7.20
C ALA A 171 -22.34 37.68 -5.80
N MET A 172 -21.69 38.79 -5.45
CA MET A 172 -21.16 39.02 -4.10
C MET A 172 -22.28 39.10 -3.04
N GLU A 173 -23.41 39.73 -3.35
CA GLU A 173 -24.58 39.82 -2.47
C GLU A 173 -25.27 38.47 -2.27
N ASP A 174 -25.46 37.70 -3.35
CA ASP A 174 -26.04 36.36 -3.32
C ASP A 174 -25.16 35.41 -2.49
N ALA A 175 -23.84 35.45 -2.69
CA ALA A 175 -22.88 34.66 -1.92
C ALA A 175 -22.84 35.04 -0.43
N ALA A 176 -22.85 36.34 -0.10
CA ALA A 176 -22.89 36.80 1.29
C ALA A 176 -24.20 36.41 2.00
N THR A 177 -25.32 36.41 1.26
CA THR A 177 -26.62 35.97 1.78
C THR A 177 -26.64 34.48 2.09
N GLU A 178 -26.03 33.65 1.23
CA GLU A 178 -25.96 32.19 1.41
C GLU A 178 -25.12 31.79 2.63
N ILE A 179 -24.01 32.48 2.91
CA ILE A 179 -23.20 32.20 4.10
C ILE A 179 -23.85 32.69 5.40
N GLY A 180 -24.61 33.79 5.36
CA GLY A 180 -25.25 34.37 6.54
C GLY A 180 -24.31 35.15 7.47
N GLU A 181 -24.76 35.44 8.70
CA GLU A 181 -24.13 36.43 9.61
C GLU A 181 -22.82 35.97 10.28
N SER A 182 -22.42 34.70 10.12
CA SER A 182 -21.21 34.15 10.75
C SER A 182 -20.41 33.31 9.76
N PRO A 183 -19.78 33.96 8.76
CA PRO A 183 -18.93 33.25 7.79
C PRO A 183 -17.75 32.56 8.46
N GLY A 184 -17.38 31.40 7.94
CA GLY A 184 -16.11 30.77 8.27
C GLY A 184 -14.92 31.68 7.92
N PRO A 185 -13.75 31.54 8.56
CA PRO A 185 -12.60 32.42 8.31
C PRO A 185 -12.14 32.44 6.84
N ALA A 186 -12.23 31.31 6.14
CA ALA A 186 -11.86 31.18 4.74
C ALA A 186 -12.82 31.94 3.80
N ASP A 187 -14.13 31.79 4.03
CA ASP A 187 -15.18 32.48 3.29
C ASP A 187 -15.15 33.99 3.53
N ALA A 188 -14.93 34.41 4.78
CA ALA A 188 -14.78 35.82 5.14
C ALA A 188 -13.57 36.45 4.44
N ALA A 189 -12.43 35.76 4.41
CA ALA A 189 -11.23 36.22 3.73
C ALA A 189 -11.41 36.29 2.20
N MET A 190 -12.10 35.31 1.61
CA MET A 190 -12.45 35.30 0.19
C MET A 190 -13.35 36.47 -0.18
N LEU A 191 -14.46 36.67 0.56
CA LEU A 191 -15.39 37.78 0.31
C LEU A 191 -14.69 39.13 0.49
N ALA A 192 -13.82 39.27 1.49
CA ALA A 192 -13.03 40.48 1.68
C ALA A 192 -12.06 40.73 0.51
N HIS A 193 -11.39 39.69 0.01
CA HIS A 193 -10.51 39.78 -1.17
C HIS A 193 -11.29 40.28 -2.39
N TYR A 194 -12.43 39.66 -2.70
CA TYR A 194 -13.24 40.04 -3.86
C TYR A 194 -13.93 41.39 -3.71
N ALA A 195 -14.40 41.75 -2.52
CA ALA A 195 -14.95 43.08 -2.24
C ALA A 195 -13.90 44.17 -2.50
N GLY A 196 -12.66 43.97 -2.05
CA GLY A 196 -11.55 44.90 -2.34
C GLY A 196 -11.29 45.05 -3.84
N LYS A 197 -11.29 43.94 -4.59
CA LYS A 197 -11.11 43.98 -6.06
C LYS A 197 -12.27 44.63 -6.78
N LEU A 198 -13.50 44.44 -6.32
CA LEU A 198 -14.67 45.08 -6.91
C LEU A 198 -14.63 46.60 -6.69
N VAL A 199 -14.25 47.06 -5.49
CA VAL A 199 -14.02 48.48 -5.21
C VAL A 199 -12.96 49.08 -6.13
N ASP A 200 -11.85 48.37 -6.35
CA ASP A 200 -10.81 48.82 -7.29
C ASP A 200 -11.36 48.96 -8.73
N VAL A 201 -12.16 47.99 -9.18
CA VAL A 201 -12.81 48.01 -10.51
C VAL A 201 -13.77 49.20 -10.64
N GLU A 202 -14.60 49.44 -9.63
CA GLU A 202 -15.56 50.56 -9.62
C GLU A 202 -14.87 51.92 -9.60
N ALA A 203 -13.83 52.08 -8.78
CA ALA A 203 -13.05 53.30 -8.70
C ALA A 203 -12.34 53.58 -10.04
N ALA A 204 -11.79 52.55 -10.67
CA ALA A 204 -11.15 52.65 -11.98
C ALA A 204 -12.17 53.01 -13.07
N ALA A 205 -13.35 52.40 -13.06
CA ALA A 205 -14.45 52.73 -13.98
C ALA A 205 -14.91 54.18 -13.82
N ALA A 206 -15.08 54.66 -12.59
CA ALA A 206 -15.51 56.03 -12.29
C ALA A 206 -14.45 57.09 -12.63
N THR A 207 -13.17 56.76 -12.49
CA THR A 207 -12.04 57.68 -12.73
C THR A 207 -11.39 57.51 -14.10
N ALA A 208 -11.92 56.63 -14.95
CA ALA A 208 -11.38 56.26 -16.25
C ALA A 208 -9.88 55.89 -16.18
N LYS A 209 -9.54 54.98 -15.27
CA LYS A 209 -8.18 54.45 -15.08
C LYS A 209 -8.13 52.95 -15.33
N SER A 210 -6.92 52.42 -15.55
CA SER A 210 -6.71 50.99 -15.74
C SER A 210 -6.84 50.22 -14.42
N VAL A 211 -7.45 49.04 -14.48
CA VAL A 211 -7.50 48.08 -13.38
C VAL A 211 -6.30 47.13 -13.49
N GLY A 212 -5.65 46.85 -12.35
CA GLY A 212 -4.62 45.81 -12.27
C GLY A 212 -5.17 44.40 -12.57
N HIS A 213 -4.28 43.41 -12.70
CA HIS A 213 -4.72 42.03 -12.91
C HIS A 213 -5.46 41.51 -11.65
N VAL A 214 -6.65 40.96 -11.85
CA VAL A 214 -7.45 40.33 -10.80
C VAL A 214 -7.18 38.83 -10.85
N ASN A 215 -6.64 38.29 -9.75
CA ASN A 215 -6.45 36.86 -9.56
C ASN A 215 -7.60 36.29 -8.71
N PRO A 216 -8.04 35.04 -9.00
CA PRO A 216 -8.91 34.30 -8.08
C PRO A 216 -8.28 34.21 -6.68
N TYR A 217 -9.12 34.23 -5.66
CA TYR A 217 -8.74 33.86 -4.31
C TYR A 217 -8.52 32.35 -4.26
N LEU A 218 -7.33 31.93 -3.86
CA LEU A 218 -7.00 30.53 -3.63
C LEU A 218 -6.88 30.32 -2.13
N HIS A 219 -7.72 29.46 -1.60
CA HIS A 219 -7.65 29.05 -0.21
C HIS A 219 -6.63 27.92 -0.04
N GLU A 220 -5.79 28.04 0.98
CA GLU A 220 -5.01 26.94 1.54
C GLU A 220 -5.61 26.59 2.91
N GLY A 221 -6.23 25.42 3.01
CA GLY A 221 -6.82 24.95 4.25
C GLY A 221 -7.78 23.78 4.05
N LEU A 222 -8.49 23.42 5.12
CA LEU A 222 -9.48 22.35 5.10
C LEU A 222 -10.80 22.89 4.54
N ALA A 223 -11.33 22.27 3.49
CA ALA A 223 -12.67 22.51 2.98
C ALA A 223 -13.51 21.23 3.05
N THR A 224 -14.81 21.40 3.26
CA THR A 224 -15.78 20.31 3.22
C THR A 224 -16.20 20.04 1.77
N VAL A 225 -15.96 18.83 1.27
CA VAL A 225 -16.31 18.38 -0.08
C VAL A 225 -17.36 17.28 -0.01
N THR A 226 -18.35 17.32 -0.91
CA THR A 226 -19.38 16.28 -1.01
C THR A 226 -18.96 15.18 -1.99
N VAL A 227 -18.87 13.93 -1.52
CA VAL A 227 -18.57 12.76 -2.37
C VAL A 227 -19.67 11.72 -2.24
N THR A 228 -20.10 11.13 -3.35
CA THR A 228 -21.07 10.04 -3.34
C THR A 228 -20.39 8.72 -2.97
N MET A 229 -20.81 8.10 -1.87
CA MET A 229 -20.25 6.86 -1.34
C MET A 229 -21.35 5.88 -0.92
N PRO A 230 -21.06 4.56 -0.80
CA PRO A 230 -21.99 3.64 -0.16
C PRO A 230 -22.27 4.06 1.28
N VAL A 231 -23.54 3.95 1.68
CA VAL A 231 -24.01 4.32 3.02
C VAL A 231 -24.89 3.22 3.61
N LEU A 232 -24.83 3.07 4.93
CA LEU A 232 -25.77 2.21 5.64
C LEU A 232 -27.12 2.92 5.76
N VAL A 233 -28.20 2.15 5.69
CA VAL A 233 -29.54 2.65 6.04
C VAL A 233 -29.55 2.98 7.53
N SER A 234 -30.01 4.17 7.91
CA SER A 234 -30.00 4.64 9.30
C SER A 234 -30.78 3.69 10.23
N GLY A 235 -30.25 3.43 11.43
CA GLY A 235 -30.95 2.69 12.49
C GLY A 235 -30.78 1.17 12.49
N THR A 236 -29.84 0.62 11.73
CA THR A 236 -29.62 -0.84 11.65
C THR A 236 -28.81 -1.42 12.82
N GLY A 237 -28.13 -0.60 13.63
CA GLY A 237 -27.22 -1.08 14.66
C GLY A 237 -26.05 -1.92 14.12
N ASP A 238 -25.81 -1.87 12.80
CA ASP A 238 -24.77 -2.66 12.14
C ASP A 238 -23.42 -1.97 12.27
N HIS A 239 -22.42 -2.68 12.81
CA HIS A 239 -21.08 -2.16 13.04
C HIS A 239 -20.12 -2.36 11.86
N ARG A 240 -20.59 -3.04 10.80
CA ARG A 240 -19.84 -3.24 9.56
C ARG A 240 -19.75 -1.96 8.74
N VAL A 241 -18.74 -1.86 7.90
CA VAL A 241 -18.59 -0.73 6.97
C VAL A 241 -19.48 -0.90 5.73
N ALA A 242 -20.01 0.19 5.20
CA ALA A 242 -20.85 0.16 4.00
C ALA A 242 -20.02 -0.15 2.76
N GLY A 243 -20.40 -1.20 2.02
CA GLY A 243 -19.75 -1.57 0.76
C GLY A 243 -20.73 -1.72 -0.39
N LEU A 244 -20.28 -1.44 -1.60
CA LEU A 244 -21.03 -1.63 -2.84
C LEU A 244 -20.21 -2.45 -3.83
N LEU A 245 -20.82 -3.51 -4.38
CA LEU A 245 -20.21 -4.31 -5.44
C LEU A 245 -20.43 -3.63 -6.80
N ARG A 246 -19.34 -3.41 -7.55
CA ARG A 246 -19.36 -2.81 -8.89
C ARG A 246 -18.40 -3.50 -9.86
N ASP A 247 -18.40 -3.07 -11.12
CA ASP A 247 -17.38 -3.50 -12.09
C ASP A 247 -16.00 -3.05 -11.64
N ALA A 248 -15.00 -3.92 -11.83
CA ALA A 248 -13.65 -3.61 -11.45
C ALA A 248 -13.12 -2.39 -12.21
N THR A 249 -12.33 -1.60 -11.51
CA THR A 249 -11.58 -0.46 -12.03
C THR A 249 -10.11 -0.62 -11.64
N ARG A 250 -9.23 0.32 -11.98
CA ARG A 250 -7.86 0.45 -11.43
C ARG A 250 -7.55 1.93 -11.26
N ILE A 251 -6.78 2.33 -10.23
CA ILE A 251 -6.25 3.69 -10.19
C ILE A 251 -5.49 3.97 -11.50
N LYS A 252 -5.63 5.19 -12.01
CA LYS A 252 -4.99 5.65 -13.24
C LYS A 252 -4.03 6.80 -12.91
N PRO A 253 -2.84 6.50 -12.35
CA PRO A 253 -1.81 7.50 -12.17
C PRO A 253 -1.11 7.78 -13.51
N SER A 254 -0.36 8.88 -13.56
CA SER A 254 0.57 9.21 -14.64
C SER A 254 1.99 9.28 -14.10
N LEU A 255 2.96 8.88 -14.93
CA LEU A 255 4.38 8.97 -14.63
C LEU A 255 5.02 10.04 -15.52
N ASP A 256 5.63 11.05 -14.90
CA ASP A 256 6.49 12.00 -15.59
C ASP A 256 7.80 11.29 -15.96
N THR A 257 8.12 11.24 -17.25
CA THR A 257 9.29 10.53 -17.77
C THR A 257 10.61 11.27 -17.58
N GLU A 258 10.57 12.58 -17.31
CA GLU A 258 11.75 13.40 -17.04
C GLU A 258 12.11 13.38 -15.56
N THR A 259 11.11 13.59 -14.70
CA THR A 259 11.32 13.66 -13.25
C THR A 259 11.24 12.30 -12.57
N GLY A 260 10.50 11.35 -13.14
CA GLY A 260 10.17 10.06 -12.51
C GLY A 260 9.05 10.18 -11.47
N GLN A 261 8.36 11.32 -11.42
CA GLN A 261 7.30 11.58 -10.44
C GLN A 261 5.98 10.94 -10.88
N ALA A 262 5.32 10.22 -9.98
CA ALA A 262 3.98 9.70 -10.16
C ALA A 262 2.92 10.66 -9.61
N SER A 263 1.87 10.93 -10.40
CA SER A 263 0.78 11.83 -10.02
C SER A 263 -0.58 11.18 -10.24
N TRP A 264 -1.54 11.51 -9.39
CA TRP A 264 -2.91 11.02 -9.48
C TRP A 264 -3.87 11.98 -8.77
N ASN A 265 -4.95 12.36 -9.45
CA ASN A 265 -5.91 13.37 -8.97
C ASN A 265 -6.94 12.85 -7.95
N GLY A 266 -6.80 11.63 -7.43
CA GLY A 266 -7.75 11.05 -6.48
C GLY A 266 -9.01 10.42 -7.10
N VAL A 267 -9.31 10.68 -8.37
CA VAL A 267 -10.57 10.23 -9.01
C VAL A 267 -10.37 9.43 -10.30
N ALA A 268 -9.29 9.65 -11.03
CA ALA A 268 -9.07 9.03 -12.33
C ALA A 268 -8.84 7.52 -12.18
N ARG A 269 -9.65 6.71 -12.86
CA ARG A 269 -9.54 5.26 -12.84
C ARG A 269 -9.64 4.68 -14.25
N TRP A 270 -8.94 3.59 -14.51
CA TRP A 270 -9.16 2.78 -15.70
C TRP A 270 -10.47 2.02 -15.53
N GLU A 271 -11.39 2.29 -16.44
CA GLU A 271 -12.65 1.57 -16.57
C GLU A 271 -12.47 0.34 -17.48
N LYS A 272 -13.48 -0.55 -17.51
CA LYS A 272 -13.46 -1.80 -18.30
C LYS A 272 -12.35 -2.77 -17.91
N VAL A 273 -12.08 -2.87 -16.61
CA VAL A 273 -11.20 -3.90 -16.06
C VAL A 273 -12.04 -5.15 -15.81
N ALA A 274 -11.56 -6.31 -16.23
CA ALA A 274 -12.33 -7.55 -16.10
C ALA A 274 -12.44 -7.97 -14.64
N GLY A 275 -13.67 -8.10 -14.13
CA GLY A 275 -13.95 -8.56 -12.79
C GLY A 275 -14.92 -7.64 -12.03
N LYS A 276 -15.06 -7.91 -10.74
CA LYS A 276 -15.87 -7.15 -9.78
C LYS A 276 -15.01 -6.68 -8.62
N GLU A 277 -15.39 -5.57 -8.02
CA GLU A 277 -14.75 -5.01 -6.83
C GLU A 277 -15.78 -4.45 -5.86
N TYR A 278 -15.46 -4.47 -4.57
CA TYR A 278 -16.16 -3.71 -3.55
C TYR A 278 -15.52 -2.33 -3.44
N VAL A 279 -16.32 -1.27 -3.53
CA VAL A 279 -15.98 0.06 -3.00
C VAL A 279 -16.58 0.18 -1.61
N ILE A 280 -15.77 0.58 -0.64
CA ILE A 280 -16.11 0.54 0.78
C ILE A 280 -15.86 1.90 1.40
N ASN A 281 -16.85 2.42 2.12
CA ASN A 281 -16.73 3.67 2.87
C ASN A 281 -16.15 3.38 4.26
N LEU A 282 -14.96 3.91 4.54
CA LEU A 282 -14.24 3.73 5.81
C LEU A 282 -14.39 4.94 6.76
N GLY A 283 -15.23 5.91 6.39
CA GLY A 283 -15.42 7.15 7.14
C GLY A 283 -14.24 8.13 7.01
N ASP A 284 -14.45 9.37 7.45
CA ASP A 284 -13.43 10.44 7.49
C ASP A 284 -12.71 10.68 6.14
N GLY A 285 -13.43 10.48 5.03
CA GLY A 285 -12.87 10.58 3.69
C GLY A 285 -11.99 9.41 3.23
N PHE A 286 -11.81 8.37 4.05
CA PHE A 286 -11.12 7.15 3.65
C PHE A 286 -12.05 6.21 2.88
N GLN A 287 -11.48 5.57 1.86
CA GLN A 287 -12.18 4.59 1.04
C GLN A 287 -11.32 3.33 0.89
N ALA A 288 -11.93 2.15 0.87
CA ALA A 288 -11.27 0.95 0.39
C ALA A 288 -11.83 0.48 -0.95
N VAL A 289 -10.96 -0.14 -1.77
CA VAL A 289 -11.34 -0.88 -2.97
C VAL A 289 -10.76 -2.28 -2.89
N TYR A 290 -11.61 -3.29 -2.85
CA TYR A 290 -11.20 -4.70 -2.71
C TYR A 290 -11.71 -5.54 -3.87
N ARG A 291 -10.83 -6.36 -4.47
CA ARG A 291 -11.15 -7.28 -5.57
C ARG A 291 -11.23 -8.71 -5.05
N PRO A 292 -12.43 -9.24 -4.74
CA PRO A 292 -12.56 -10.52 -4.05
C PRO A 292 -12.18 -11.73 -4.90
N TYR A 293 -11.62 -12.76 -4.28
CA TYR A 293 -11.37 -14.08 -4.84
C TYR A 293 -12.66 -14.82 -5.18
N SER A 294 -13.67 -14.76 -4.31
CA SER A 294 -14.96 -15.47 -4.41
C SER A 294 -15.81 -15.07 -5.60
N VAL A 295 -15.82 -13.78 -5.96
CA VAL A 295 -16.63 -13.26 -7.09
C VAL A 295 -15.85 -13.31 -8.42
N ASN A 296 -14.52 -13.21 -8.37
CA ASN A 296 -13.68 -13.16 -9.56
C ASN A 296 -13.14 -14.55 -9.94
N SER A 297 -13.72 -15.14 -10.98
CA SER A 297 -13.34 -16.47 -11.43
C SER A 297 -11.94 -16.48 -12.05
N PRO A 298 -11.02 -17.38 -11.61
CA PRO A 298 -9.69 -17.52 -12.20
C PRO A 298 -9.71 -18.03 -13.65
N LYS A 299 -10.87 -18.44 -14.19
CA LYS A 299 -11.02 -18.88 -15.58
C LYS A 299 -11.30 -17.73 -16.56
N THR A 300 -12.00 -16.70 -16.10
CA THR A 300 -12.61 -15.66 -16.97
C THR A 300 -12.22 -14.23 -16.59
N THR A 301 -11.60 -14.00 -15.43
CA THR A 301 -11.15 -12.69 -14.97
C THR A 301 -9.63 -12.62 -14.87
N GLU A 302 -9.08 -11.41 -14.79
CA GLU A 302 -7.64 -11.19 -14.58
C GLU A 302 -7.22 -11.81 -13.24
N PHE A 303 -6.35 -12.82 -13.28
CA PHE A 303 -5.91 -13.54 -12.10
C PHE A 303 -5.07 -12.65 -11.18
N SER A 304 -4.25 -11.77 -11.75
CA SER A 304 -3.37 -10.85 -11.02
C SER A 304 -4.08 -9.79 -10.16
N LEU A 305 -5.40 -9.62 -10.38
CA LEU A 305 -6.22 -8.69 -9.62
C LEU A 305 -6.96 -9.28 -8.43
N ARG A 306 -7.08 -10.61 -8.36
CA ARG A 306 -7.77 -11.28 -7.25
C ARG A 306 -7.03 -10.98 -5.95
N GLY A 307 -7.77 -10.63 -4.90
CA GLY A 307 -7.27 -10.24 -3.58
C GLY A 307 -6.68 -8.83 -3.48
N ARG A 308 -6.58 -8.06 -4.57
CA ARG A 308 -5.97 -6.72 -4.52
C ARG A 308 -6.82 -5.78 -3.68
N LEU A 309 -6.18 -5.12 -2.72
CA LEU A 309 -6.75 -4.14 -1.81
C LEU A 309 -6.07 -2.78 -1.98
N GLU A 310 -6.88 -1.73 -2.04
CA GLU A 310 -6.47 -0.33 -2.00
C GLU A 310 -7.12 0.31 -0.77
N ILE A 311 -6.36 0.97 0.11
CA ILE A 311 -6.89 1.91 1.11
C ILE A 311 -6.48 3.32 0.67
N ILE A 312 -7.45 4.16 0.38
CA ILE A 312 -7.29 5.49 -0.20
C ILE A 312 -7.59 6.51 0.89
N ALA A 313 -6.62 7.37 1.17
CA ALA A 313 -6.77 8.49 2.09
C ALA A 313 -7.43 9.71 1.41
N PRO A 314 -8.02 10.65 2.19
CA PRO A 314 -8.34 11.98 1.69
C PRO A 314 -7.07 12.72 1.20
N ALA A 315 -7.24 13.85 0.50
CA ALA A 315 -6.07 14.65 0.09
C ALA A 315 -5.40 15.26 1.31
N GLY A 316 -4.07 15.19 1.31
CA GLY A 316 -3.26 15.68 2.41
C GLY A 316 -2.04 14.81 2.66
N GLU A 317 -1.12 15.36 3.44
CA GLU A 317 0.02 14.65 3.97
C GLU A 317 -0.32 13.98 5.32
N GLY A 318 0.58 13.13 5.82
CA GLY A 318 0.47 12.57 7.18
C GLY A 318 -0.38 11.30 7.31
N HIS A 319 -0.95 10.79 6.22
CA HIS A 319 -1.88 9.66 6.26
C HIS A 319 -1.23 8.27 6.30
N GLY A 320 0.10 8.15 6.42
CA GLY A 320 0.79 6.86 6.36
C GLY A 320 0.33 5.85 7.43
N PRO A 321 0.34 6.21 8.73
CA PRO A 321 -0.18 5.37 9.81
C PRO A 321 -1.69 5.13 9.69
N ASP A 322 -2.45 6.13 9.26
CA ASP A 322 -3.91 6.04 9.17
C ASP A 322 -4.36 4.98 8.17
N VAL A 323 -3.77 4.92 6.97
CA VAL A 323 -4.15 3.91 5.97
C VAL A 323 -3.86 2.48 6.44
N VAL A 324 -2.84 2.28 7.28
CA VAL A 324 -2.57 0.97 7.90
C VAL A 324 -3.59 0.69 9.00
N LYS A 325 -3.90 1.67 9.86
CA LYS A 325 -4.91 1.53 10.92
C LYS A 325 -6.29 1.15 10.38
N ARG A 326 -6.68 1.70 9.22
CA ARG A 326 -7.96 1.42 8.53
C ARG A 326 -8.10 -0.03 8.07
N LEU A 327 -7.02 -0.80 7.89
CA LEU A 327 -7.10 -2.25 7.67
C LEU A 327 -7.89 -2.95 8.79
N GLY A 328 -7.83 -2.40 10.02
CA GLY A 328 -8.57 -2.90 11.16
C GLY A 328 -10.08 -2.79 10.98
N GLN A 329 -10.60 -1.79 10.25
CA GLN A 329 -12.03 -1.70 9.97
C GLN A 329 -12.51 -2.79 8.99
N LEU A 330 -11.57 -3.44 8.30
CA LEU A 330 -11.80 -4.56 7.41
C LEU A 330 -11.43 -5.90 8.07
N ASN A 331 -11.31 -5.94 9.40
CA ASN A 331 -10.90 -7.14 10.15
C ASN A 331 -9.55 -7.76 9.72
N LEU A 332 -8.68 -6.95 9.12
CA LEU A 332 -7.30 -7.34 8.81
C LEU A 332 -6.33 -6.80 9.87
N ALA A 333 -5.15 -7.40 9.94
CA ALA A 333 -4.03 -6.87 10.70
C ALA A 333 -3.70 -5.42 10.27
N ASN A 334 -3.47 -4.56 11.26
CA ASN A 334 -3.48 -3.10 11.08
C ASN A 334 -2.41 -2.38 11.91
N ARG A 335 -1.33 -3.10 12.24
CA ARG A 335 -0.17 -2.58 12.96
C ARG A 335 1.12 -2.96 12.24
N PRO A 336 2.23 -2.23 12.48
CA PRO A 336 3.54 -2.66 12.01
C PRO A 336 3.89 -4.09 12.46
N MET A 337 4.66 -4.78 11.63
CA MET A 337 5.22 -6.08 11.96
C MET A 337 6.33 -5.95 13.04
N THR A 338 6.24 -6.78 14.08
CA THR A 338 7.26 -6.93 15.13
C THR A 338 8.38 -7.89 14.68
N GLN A 339 9.51 -7.89 15.40
CA GLN A 339 10.63 -8.80 15.09
C GLN A 339 10.24 -10.29 15.13
N ALA A 340 9.45 -10.71 16.11
CA ALA A 340 8.99 -12.09 16.24
C ALA A 340 8.08 -12.50 15.07
N GLU A 341 7.22 -11.58 14.60
CA GLU A 341 6.37 -11.84 13.44
C GLU A 341 7.18 -11.92 12.16
N GLY A 342 8.24 -11.13 12.04
CA GLY A 342 9.16 -11.24 10.91
C GLY A 342 9.89 -12.56 10.86
N GLU A 343 10.29 -13.14 11.99
CA GLU A 343 10.86 -14.49 11.99
C GLU A 343 9.84 -15.53 11.50
N TYR A 344 8.59 -15.43 11.95
CA TYR A 344 7.52 -16.29 11.43
C TYR A 344 7.30 -16.10 9.92
N GLY A 345 7.24 -14.84 9.45
CA GLY A 345 7.10 -14.48 8.04
C GLY A 345 8.27 -14.99 7.19
N TYR A 346 9.49 -14.89 7.70
CA TYR A 346 10.71 -15.43 7.11
C TYR A 346 10.66 -16.96 6.98
N LEU A 347 10.23 -17.67 8.01
CA LEU A 347 10.05 -19.13 7.98
C LEU A 347 8.97 -19.53 6.98
N ALA A 348 7.81 -18.86 6.98
CA ALA A 348 6.75 -19.08 6.01
C ALA A 348 7.22 -18.85 4.56
N ALA A 349 7.97 -17.77 4.32
CA ALA A 349 8.58 -17.51 3.02
C ALA A 349 9.53 -18.64 2.60
N ASN A 350 10.36 -19.15 3.52
CA ASN A 350 11.27 -20.27 3.24
C ASN A 350 10.54 -21.60 3.04
N VAL A 351 9.48 -21.88 3.80
CA VAL A 351 8.62 -23.05 3.60
C VAL A 351 8.07 -23.07 2.17
N LYS A 352 7.62 -21.93 1.66
CA LYS A 352 7.18 -21.78 0.26
C LYS A 352 8.34 -21.89 -0.73
N ALA A 353 9.43 -21.16 -0.51
CA ALA A 353 10.58 -21.08 -1.41
C ALA A 353 11.26 -22.44 -1.62
N GLN A 354 11.29 -23.28 -0.58
CA GLN A 354 11.90 -24.60 -0.59
C GLN A 354 10.90 -25.75 -0.85
N ASN A 355 9.62 -25.44 -1.07
CA ASN A 355 8.52 -26.39 -1.24
C ASN A 355 8.38 -27.37 -0.04
N LEU A 356 8.50 -26.86 1.18
CA LEU A 356 8.41 -27.66 2.41
C LEU A 356 6.98 -27.82 2.93
N ALA A 357 6.00 -27.10 2.37
CA ALA A 357 4.60 -27.17 2.80
C ALA A 357 3.96 -28.56 2.67
N GLY A 358 4.53 -29.45 1.84
CA GLY A 358 4.10 -30.85 1.71
C GLY A 358 4.78 -31.83 2.68
N LYS A 359 5.66 -31.36 3.56
CA LYS A 359 6.35 -32.18 4.56
C LYS A 359 5.46 -32.37 5.78
N ALA A 360 5.27 -33.62 6.21
CA ALA A 360 4.35 -33.96 7.29
C ALA A 360 4.70 -33.22 8.61
N GLU A 361 5.99 -33.11 8.92
CA GLU A 361 6.49 -32.39 10.08
C GLU A 361 6.19 -30.88 10.03
N VAL A 362 6.26 -30.25 8.86
CA VAL A 362 5.94 -28.83 8.69
C VAL A 362 4.42 -28.60 8.77
N GLN A 363 3.63 -29.47 8.15
CA GLN A 363 2.17 -29.41 8.25
C GLN A 363 1.69 -29.58 9.69
N ALA A 364 2.26 -30.55 10.41
CA ALA A 364 1.98 -30.76 11.83
C ALA A 364 2.35 -29.53 12.67
N ALA A 365 3.52 -28.93 12.42
CA ALA A 365 3.95 -27.73 13.13
C ALA A 365 3.05 -26.51 12.89
N ILE A 366 2.57 -26.31 11.66
CA ILE A 366 1.59 -25.25 11.36
C ILE A 366 0.29 -25.51 12.13
N ALA A 367 -0.25 -26.73 12.05
CA ALA A 367 -1.47 -27.09 12.77
C ALA A 367 -1.34 -26.96 14.29
N THR A 368 -0.19 -27.36 14.87
CA THR A 368 0.11 -27.15 16.29
C THR A 368 0.19 -25.66 16.62
N GLY A 369 0.80 -24.84 15.74
CA GLY A 369 0.83 -23.39 15.91
C GLY A 369 -0.56 -22.76 15.96
N ASP A 370 -1.47 -23.21 15.10
CA ASP A 370 -2.86 -22.71 15.07
C ASP A 370 -3.64 -23.16 16.32
N GLN A 371 -3.42 -24.39 16.79
CA GLN A 371 -4.00 -24.88 18.04
C GLN A 371 -3.49 -24.12 19.26
N LEU A 372 -2.21 -23.77 19.30
CA LEU A 372 -1.64 -22.96 20.38
C LEU A 372 -2.29 -21.59 20.44
N GLU A 373 -2.45 -20.92 19.29
CA GLU A 373 -3.15 -19.63 19.22
C GLU A 373 -4.59 -19.75 19.69
N GLU A 374 -5.30 -20.81 19.30
CA GLU A 374 -6.67 -21.07 19.74
C GLU A 374 -6.77 -21.27 21.26
N MET A 375 -5.86 -22.06 21.85
CA MET A 375 -5.83 -22.28 23.30
C MET A 375 -5.56 -20.98 24.05
N THR A 376 -4.58 -20.19 23.60
CA THR A 376 -4.29 -18.87 24.20
C THR A 376 -5.50 -17.93 24.06
N ARG A 377 -6.23 -18.00 22.95
CA ARG A 377 -7.47 -17.21 22.77
C ARG A 377 -8.55 -17.60 23.77
N GLN A 378 -8.74 -18.89 24.02
CA GLN A 378 -9.70 -19.38 25.02
C GLN A 378 -9.29 -18.99 26.44
N GLU A 379 -8.00 -19.11 26.77
CA GLU A 379 -7.44 -18.67 28.06
C GLU A 379 -7.70 -17.18 28.29
N LEU A 380 -7.34 -16.32 27.34
CA LEU A 380 -7.57 -14.87 27.42
C LEU A 380 -9.06 -14.53 27.50
N PHE A 381 -9.91 -15.23 26.75
CA PHE A 381 -11.36 -15.04 26.86
C PHE A 381 -11.85 -15.40 28.25
N HIS A 382 -11.42 -16.52 28.84
CA HIS A 382 -11.82 -16.90 30.19
C HIS A 382 -11.33 -15.91 31.25
N GLU A 383 -10.10 -15.40 31.14
CA GLU A 383 -9.54 -14.39 32.03
C GLU A 383 -10.32 -13.07 31.96
N ARG A 384 -10.75 -12.68 30.76
CA ARG A 384 -11.35 -11.37 30.48
C ARG A 384 -12.87 -11.41 30.32
N ALA A 385 -13.52 -12.57 30.43
CA ALA A 385 -14.97 -12.72 30.20
C ALA A 385 -15.82 -11.76 31.06
N HIS A 386 -15.33 -11.41 32.25
CA HIS A 386 -15.99 -10.45 33.13
C HIS A 386 -16.08 -9.03 32.53
N LEU A 387 -15.16 -8.65 31.64
CA LEU A 387 -15.17 -7.37 30.91
C LEU A 387 -16.22 -7.33 29.80
N ALA A 388 -16.72 -8.49 29.36
CA ALA A 388 -17.75 -8.57 28.33
C ALA A 388 -19.17 -8.30 28.87
N VAL A 389 -19.34 -8.26 30.19
CA VAL A 389 -20.67 -8.09 30.82
C VAL A 389 -21.19 -6.68 30.58
N GLY A 390 -22.36 -6.56 29.96
CA GLY A 390 -23.01 -5.28 29.70
C GLY A 390 -22.52 -4.55 28.45
N LEU A 391 -21.62 -5.17 27.67
CA LEU A 391 -21.23 -4.69 26.35
C LEU A 391 -22.38 -4.91 25.36
N ASP A 392 -22.60 -3.94 24.48
CA ASP A 392 -23.46 -4.10 23.30
C ASP A 392 -22.77 -4.97 22.22
N ASP A 393 -23.50 -5.31 21.15
CA ASP A 393 -22.97 -6.16 20.08
C ASP A 393 -21.71 -5.57 19.41
N ALA A 394 -21.60 -4.24 19.31
CA ALA A 394 -20.40 -3.54 18.79
C ALA A 394 -19.20 -3.79 19.67
N GLN A 395 -19.42 -3.57 20.96
CA GLN A 395 -18.41 -3.63 21.97
C GLN A 395 -17.96 -5.08 22.16
N LEU A 396 -18.88 -6.05 22.08
CA LEU A 396 -18.56 -7.47 22.09
C LEU A 396 -17.73 -7.88 20.87
N ALA A 397 -18.07 -7.39 19.67
CA ALA A 397 -17.28 -7.68 18.47
C ALA A 397 -15.85 -7.12 18.56
N ARG A 398 -15.69 -5.89 19.06
CA ARG A 398 -14.38 -5.28 19.31
C ARG A 398 -13.61 -6.06 20.38
N PHE A 399 -14.27 -6.38 21.49
CA PHE A 399 -13.68 -7.16 22.58
C PHE A 399 -13.18 -8.53 22.12
N ALA A 400 -13.97 -9.26 21.33
CA ALA A 400 -13.58 -10.55 20.76
C ALA A 400 -12.35 -10.44 19.84
N LYS A 401 -12.29 -9.37 19.06
CA LYS A 401 -11.15 -9.07 18.18
C LYS A 401 -9.89 -8.73 18.97
N ASP A 402 -10.00 -7.94 20.03
CA ASP A 402 -8.87 -7.59 20.89
C ASP A 402 -8.28 -8.85 21.53
N ILE A 403 -9.13 -9.76 22.03
CA ILE A 403 -8.70 -11.07 22.52
C ILE A 403 -7.96 -11.87 21.44
N GLN A 404 -8.46 -11.87 20.20
CA GLN A 404 -7.82 -12.59 19.10
C GLN A 404 -6.42 -12.04 18.78
N LEU A 405 -6.26 -10.71 18.75
CA LEU A 405 -4.98 -10.05 18.49
C LEU A 405 -3.95 -10.32 19.60
N ASP A 406 -4.40 -10.29 20.86
CA ASP A 406 -3.55 -10.59 22.01
C ASP A 406 -3.15 -12.07 22.03
N ALA A 407 -4.09 -12.98 21.72
CA ALA A 407 -3.81 -14.41 21.63
C ALA A 407 -2.75 -14.72 20.58
N HIS A 408 -2.87 -14.10 19.40
CA HIS A 408 -1.87 -14.21 18.34
C HIS A 408 -0.49 -13.77 18.83
N THR A 409 -0.42 -12.60 19.47
CA THR A 409 0.82 -12.00 19.96
C THR A 409 1.48 -12.89 21.03
N GLN A 410 0.70 -13.38 21.99
CA GLN A 410 1.18 -14.22 23.09
C GLN A 410 1.58 -15.63 22.63
N ALA A 411 0.90 -16.22 21.64
CA ALA A 411 1.25 -17.54 21.11
C ALA A 411 2.48 -17.53 20.19
N LEU A 412 2.80 -16.37 19.60
CA LEU A 412 3.77 -16.24 18.51
C LEU A 412 5.17 -16.80 18.83
N PRO A 413 5.81 -16.53 19.99
CA PRO A 413 7.14 -17.08 20.28
C PRO A 413 7.18 -18.62 20.21
N THR A 414 6.10 -19.26 20.68
CA THR A 414 5.96 -20.72 20.64
C THR A 414 5.69 -21.20 19.22
N LYS A 415 4.85 -20.49 18.44
CA LYS A 415 4.60 -20.79 17.02
C LYS A 415 5.89 -20.76 16.21
N VAL A 416 6.71 -19.72 16.39
CA VAL A 416 8.03 -19.59 15.74
C VAL A 416 8.93 -20.76 16.10
N LYS A 417 9.03 -21.09 17.40
CA LYS A 417 9.86 -22.22 17.87
C LYS A 417 9.43 -23.54 17.22
N VAL A 418 8.14 -23.85 17.22
CA VAL A 418 7.59 -25.10 16.67
C VAL A 418 7.82 -25.19 15.16
N LEU A 419 7.56 -24.09 14.42
CA LEU A 419 7.80 -24.06 12.98
C LEU A 419 9.29 -24.17 12.64
N ARG A 420 10.16 -23.45 13.35
CA ARG A 420 11.62 -23.49 13.14
C ARG A 420 12.20 -24.89 13.37
N GLU A 421 11.72 -25.60 14.39
CA GLU A 421 12.12 -26.99 14.65
C GLU A 421 11.73 -27.93 13.51
N ALA A 422 10.49 -27.80 13.01
CA ALA A 422 10.02 -28.61 11.89
C ALA A 422 10.76 -28.30 10.58
N VAL A 423 11.03 -27.02 10.30
CA VAL A 423 11.81 -26.58 9.14
C VAL A 423 13.24 -27.11 9.23
N ALA A 424 13.88 -27.03 10.39
CA ALA A 424 15.21 -27.59 10.63
C ALA A 424 15.25 -29.08 10.31
N LYS A 425 14.32 -29.86 10.88
CA LYS A 425 14.20 -31.30 10.61
C LYS A 425 13.97 -31.59 9.12
N ALA A 426 13.05 -30.86 8.47
CA ALA A 426 12.72 -31.05 7.06
C ALA A 426 13.89 -30.72 6.11
N THR A 427 14.85 -29.91 6.58
CA THR A 427 16.02 -29.46 5.81
C THR A 427 17.33 -30.10 6.26
N GLY A 428 17.28 -31.03 7.22
CA GLY A 428 18.41 -31.85 7.63
C GLY A 428 19.28 -31.28 8.76
N TYR A 429 18.82 -30.25 9.46
CA TYR A 429 19.45 -29.75 10.69
C TYR A 429 18.95 -30.53 11.92
N GLU A 430 19.79 -30.62 12.94
CA GLU A 430 19.47 -31.37 14.17
C GLU A 430 18.34 -30.73 14.97
N THR A 431 18.35 -29.40 15.09
CA THR A 431 17.35 -28.63 15.84
C THR A 431 17.07 -27.28 15.17
N GLY A 432 15.97 -26.64 15.55
CA GLY A 432 15.66 -25.26 15.19
C GLY A 432 16.75 -24.29 15.64
N GLY A 433 17.38 -24.54 16.79
CA GLY A 433 18.51 -23.75 17.28
C GLY A 433 19.75 -23.87 16.39
N ALA A 434 20.05 -25.08 15.92
CA ALA A 434 21.15 -25.33 14.98
C ALA A 434 20.91 -24.63 13.63
N LEU A 435 19.68 -24.63 13.13
CA LEU A 435 19.30 -23.88 11.92
C LEU A 435 19.49 -22.36 12.11
N SER A 436 18.97 -21.80 13.21
CA SER A 436 19.09 -20.36 13.46
C SER A 436 20.52 -19.87 13.70
N ALA A 437 21.44 -20.76 14.05
CA ALA A 437 22.85 -20.44 14.25
C ALA A 437 23.68 -20.44 12.95
N THR A 438 23.07 -20.76 11.80
CA THR A 438 23.77 -20.76 10.51
C THR A 438 23.88 -19.35 9.92
N ASP A 439 24.97 -19.08 9.18
CA ASP A 439 25.22 -17.77 8.57
C ASP A 439 24.13 -17.33 7.56
N GLY A 440 23.45 -18.29 6.94
CA GLY A 440 22.36 -18.03 6.00
C GLY A 440 20.99 -17.81 6.66
N TYR A 441 20.86 -17.97 7.97
CA TYR A 441 19.61 -17.70 8.68
C TYR A 441 19.50 -16.21 9.05
N ASP A 442 18.82 -15.44 8.19
CA ASP A 442 18.64 -14.00 8.37
C ASP A 442 17.15 -13.63 8.29
N PRO A 443 16.44 -13.59 9.44
CA PRO A 443 15.03 -13.21 9.52
C PRO A 443 14.81 -11.69 9.41
N THR A 444 15.73 -10.97 8.80
CA THR A 444 15.60 -9.54 8.51
C THR A 444 15.15 -9.36 7.06
N PRO A 445 14.06 -8.63 6.79
CA PRO A 445 13.65 -8.34 5.42
C PRO A 445 14.68 -7.40 4.75
N ARG A 446 14.90 -7.59 3.46
CA ARG A 446 15.80 -6.76 2.65
C ARG A 446 15.00 -5.90 1.69
N ARG A 447 15.36 -4.62 1.63
CA ARG A 447 14.81 -3.68 0.65
C ARG A 447 15.40 -3.97 -0.73
N SER A 448 14.52 -4.18 -1.71
CA SER A 448 14.83 -4.19 -3.14
C SER A 448 14.03 -3.06 -3.77
N GLY A 449 14.61 -1.86 -3.85
CA GLY A 449 13.92 -0.69 -4.42
C GLY A 449 12.62 -0.36 -3.67
N GLY A 450 11.48 -0.57 -4.33
CA GLY A 450 10.13 -0.35 -3.78
C GLY A 450 9.52 -1.55 -3.04
N TRP A 451 10.28 -2.61 -2.77
CA TRP A 451 9.76 -3.88 -2.23
C TRP A 451 10.60 -4.39 -1.07
N LEU A 452 10.00 -5.27 -0.27
CA LEU A 452 10.68 -6.01 0.78
C LEU A 452 10.72 -7.49 0.40
N THR A 453 11.88 -8.10 0.60
CA THR A 453 12.15 -9.48 0.22
C THR A 453 12.72 -10.23 1.41
N TRP A 454 12.40 -11.51 1.49
CA TRP A 454 12.99 -12.41 2.48
C TRP A 454 14.14 -13.18 1.84
N SER A 455 15.21 -13.40 2.60
CA SER A 455 16.31 -14.23 2.15
C SER A 455 15.97 -15.72 2.26
N ARG A 456 16.75 -16.58 1.60
CA ARG A 456 16.66 -18.02 1.72
C ARG A 456 17.88 -18.61 2.40
N PHE A 457 17.68 -19.34 3.50
CA PHE A 457 18.79 -19.99 4.19
C PHE A 457 19.41 -21.14 3.39
N ASP A 458 18.65 -21.84 2.53
CA ASP A 458 19.21 -22.92 1.69
C ASP A 458 20.23 -22.39 0.67
N VAL A 459 20.07 -21.13 0.25
CA VAL A 459 21.02 -20.43 -0.60
C VAL A 459 22.13 -19.79 0.23
N GLY A 460 21.78 -19.08 1.32
CA GLY A 460 22.76 -18.45 2.21
C GLY A 460 23.81 -19.44 2.73
N ASN A 461 23.37 -20.62 3.16
CA ASN A 461 24.25 -21.70 3.65
C ASN A 461 24.96 -22.48 2.55
N SER A 462 24.71 -22.18 1.27
CA SER A 462 25.26 -22.91 0.12
C SER A 462 25.70 -22.00 -1.02
N MET A 463 26.14 -20.77 -0.72
CA MET A 463 26.50 -19.78 -1.75
C MET A 463 27.55 -20.31 -2.72
N THR A 464 28.64 -20.93 -2.23
CA THR A 464 29.68 -21.51 -3.09
C THR A 464 29.14 -22.58 -4.04
N LYS A 465 28.16 -23.38 -3.60
CA LYS A 465 27.51 -24.40 -4.44
C LYS A 465 26.63 -23.74 -5.48
N LEU A 466 25.94 -22.65 -5.13
CA LEU A 466 25.13 -21.87 -6.06
C LEU A 466 26.01 -21.24 -7.15
N ASP A 467 27.12 -20.60 -6.76
CA ASP A 467 28.09 -20.01 -7.67
C ASP A 467 28.66 -21.05 -8.64
N ALA A 468 28.97 -22.25 -8.14
CA ALA A 468 29.40 -23.36 -8.98
C ALA A 468 28.31 -23.80 -9.99
N ALA A 469 27.04 -23.85 -9.58
CA ALA A 469 25.92 -24.23 -10.45
C ALA A 469 25.65 -23.19 -11.57
N PHE A 470 25.87 -21.92 -11.26
CA PHE A 470 25.73 -20.80 -12.20
C PHE A 470 27.02 -20.40 -12.92
N LYS A 471 28.13 -21.13 -12.73
CA LYS A 471 29.40 -20.84 -13.37
C LYS A 471 29.26 -20.70 -14.89
N GLY A 472 29.65 -19.53 -15.41
CA GLY A 472 29.57 -19.21 -16.85
C GLY A 472 28.16 -18.87 -17.36
N LYS A 473 27.18 -18.72 -16.46
CA LYS A 473 25.78 -18.38 -16.77
C LYS A 473 25.44 -17.01 -16.22
N ALA A 474 24.36 -16.43 -16.73
CA ALA A 474 23.85 -15.15 -16.27
C ALA A 474 22.32 -15.17 -16.21
N LEU A 475 21.75 -14.32 -15.36
CA LEU A 475 20.35 -13.91 -15.47
C LEU A 475 20.27 -12.65 -16.34
N VAL A 476 19.31 -12.60 -17.26
CA VAL A 476 19.21 -11.51 -18.23
C VAL A 476 17.78 -11.05 -18.41
N HIS A 477 17.59 -9.73 -18.41
CA HIS A 477 16.38 -9.07 -18.90
C HIS A 477 16.70 -8.38 -20.23
N SER A 478 15.96 -8.70 -21.29
CA SER A 478 16.09 -8.00 -22.59
C SER A 478 14.97 -6.99 -22.74
N THR A 479 15.28 -5.82 -23.30
CA THR A 479 14.31 -4.70 -23.41
C THR A 479 14.59 -3.85 -24.66
N SER A 480 13.76 -2.83 -24.89
CA SER A 480 13.98 -1.81 -25.93
C SER A 480 14.88 -0.68 -25.42
N ALA A 481 15.34 0.20 -26.31
CA ALA A 481 16.22 1.29 -25.91
C ALA A 481 15.51 2.30 -24.99
N SER A 482 14.25 2.63 -25.33
CA SER A 482 13.39 3.47 -24.51
C SER A 482 13.04 2.80 -23.17
N GLY A 483 12.75 1.49 -23.19
CA GLY A 483 12.46 0.72 -21.99
C GLY A 483 13.64 0.69 -21.02
N LEU A 484 14.86 0.49 -21.52
CA LEU A 484 16.08 0.52 -20.69
C LEU A 484 16.24 1.87 -19.99
N LYS A 485 16.15 2.98 -20.74
CA LYS A 485 16.27 4.33 -20.19
C LYS A 485 15.22 4.57 -19.11
N ALA A 486 13.96 4.22 -19.36
CA ALA A 486 12.86 4.41 -18.42
C ALA A 486 13.02 3.61 -17.12
N MET A 487 13.47 2.35 -17.21
CA MET A 487 13.71 1.53 -16.01
C MET A 487 14.85 2.10 -15.15
N LEU A 488 15.95 2.53 -15.78
CA LEU A 488 17.09 3.10 -15.08
C LEU A 488 16.78 4.49 -14.50
N ALA A 489 15.94 5.30 -15.15
CA ALA A 489 15.49 6.59 -14.63
C ALA A 489 14.70 6.46 -13.32
N ASN A 490 13.86 5.41 -13.23
CA ASN A 490 13.08 5.07 -12.04
C ASN A 490 13.84 4.19 -11.03
N GLY A 491 14.98 3.63 -11.45
CA GLY A 491 15.86 2.80 -10.63
C GLY A 491 15.39 1.37 -10.38
N VAL A 492 14.30 0.95 -11.01
CA VAL A 492 13.68 -0.36 -10.74
C VAL A 492 13.20 -1.06 -12.02
N LEU A 493 13.34 -2.38 -12.05
CA LEU A 493 12.65 -3.26 -12.98
C LEU A 493 11.37 -3.73 -12.29
N ALA A 494 10.21 -3.27 -12.76
CA ALA A 494 8.92 -3.51 -12.11
C ALA A 494 7.99 -4.40 -12.97
N SER A 495 7.19 -5.23 -12.30
CA SER A 495 6.16 -6.07 -12.89
C SER A 495 5.02 -5.25 -13.49
N THR A 496 4.19 -5.86 -14.34
CA THR A 496 3.06 -5.18 -15.00
C THR A 496 2.09 -4.54 -14.00
N GLU A 497 1.78 -5.23 -12.90
CA GLU A 497 0.93 -4.68 -11.83
C GLU A 497 1.59 -3.47 -11.16
N ARG A 498 2.89 -3.55 -10.84
CA ARG A 498 3.63 -2.44 -10.23
C ARG A 498 3.80 -1.25 -11.17
N ARG A 499 4.09 -1.48 -12.45
CA ARG A 499 4.14 -0.43 -13.49
C ARG A 499 2.81 0.32 -13.61
N THR A 500 1.69 -0.38 -13.49
CA THR A 500 0.36 0.25 -13.49
C THR A 500 0.19 1.20 -12.30
N LEU A 501 0.66 0.82 -11.12
CA LEU A 501 0.68 1.70 -9.94
C LEU A 501 1.63 2.89 -10.12
N MET A 502 2.77 2.69 -10.77
CA MET A 502 3.73 3.76 -11.06
C MET A 502 3.20 4.81 -12.06
N GLY A 503 2.12 4.52 -12.81
CA GLY A 503 1.59 5.39 -13.85
C GLY A 503 2.18 5.15 -15.24
N VAL A 504 2.84 4.00 -15.44
CA VAL A 504 3.32 3.59 -16.76
C VAL A 504 2.13 3.15 -17.62
N SER A 505 2.12 3.60 -18.87
CA SER A 505 1.06 3.27 -19.83
C SER A 505 0.99 1.77 -20.15
N ARG A 506 -0.20 1.28 -20.51
CA ARG A 506 -0.41 -0.09 -21.01
C ARG A 506 0.33 -0.33 -22.32
N GLY A 507 0.68 -1.59 -22.59
CA GLY A 507 1.31 -2.00 -23.84
C GLY A 507 2.81 -1.68 -23.92
N VAL A 508 3.44 -1.34 -22.80
CA VAL A 508 4.89 -1.14 -22.71
C VAL A 508 5.60 -2.48 -22.53
N GLY A 509 5.00 -3.41 -21.77
CA GLY A 509 5.49 -4.76 -21.59
C GLY A 509 5.19 -5.70 -22.75
N MET A 510 5.91 -6.81 -22.76
CA MET A 510 5.62 -7.95 -23.64
C MET A 510 4.53 -8.81 -23.00
N SER A 511 3.49 -9.17 -23.76
CA SER A 511 2.45 -10.13 -23.36
C SER A 511 1.66 -9.78 -22.08
N GLU A 512 1.43 -8.49 -21.83
CA GLU A 512 0.79 -8.01 -20.58
C GLU A 512 -0.59 -8.62 -20.31
N ASP A 513 -1.34 -8.96 -21.36
CA ASP A 513 -2.70 -9.51 -21.19
C ASP A 513 -2.67 -11.00 -20.83
N GLU A 514 -1.78 -11.79 -21.44
CA GLU A 514 -1.52 -13.17 -21.02
C GLU A 514 -1.03 -13.22 -19.57
N ASP A 515 -0.07 -12.37 -19.21
CA ASP A 515 0.53 -12.29 -17.88
C ASP A 515 -0.53 -12.04 -16.79
N LYS A 516 -1.53 -11.19 -17.06
CA LYS A 516 -2.63 -10.92 -16.10
C LYS A 516 -3.50 -12.16 -15.89
N LEU A 517 -3.74 -12.94 -16.94
CA LEU A 517 -4.59 -14.14 -16.87
C LEU A 517 -3.89 -15.34 -16.22
N THR A 518 -2.58 -15.45 -16.37
CA THR A 518 -1.75 -16.54 -15.80
C THR A 518 -1.26 -16.22 -14.39
N GLY A 519 -1.25 -14.94 -14.00
CA GLY A 519 -0.71 -14.43 -12.74
C GLY A 519 0.74 -13.93 -12.84
N GLY A 520 1.38 -14.05 -14.00
CA GLY A 520 2.72 -13.53 -14.26
C GLY A 520 2.84 -12.01 -14.13
N ALA A 521 1.74 -11.26 -14.25
CA ALA A 521 1.75 -9.80 -14.18
C ALA A 521 2.22 -9.22 -12.83
N SER A 522 2.26 -10.04 -11.77
CA SER A 522 2.81 -9.70 -10.46
C SER A 522 4.31 -10.01 -10.31
N SER A 523 4.99 -10.40 -11.39
CA SER A 523 6.42 -10.75 -11.39
C SER A 523 7.18 -10.06 -12.52
N VAL A 524 8.50 -9.94 -12.35
CA VAL A 524 9.44 -9.56 -13.41
C VAL A 524 10.16 -10.77 -13.95
N PHE A 525 10.45 -10.75 -15.25
CA PHE A 525 10.92 -11.92 -15.98
C PHE A 525 12.38 -11.75 -16.36
N LEU A 526 13.20 -12.69 -15.88
CA LEU A 526 14.58 -12.88 -16.31
C LEU A 526 14.70 -14.21 -17.05
N ARG A 527 15.80 -14.38 -17.80
CA ARG A 527 16.18 -15.65 -18.42
C ARG A 527 17.53 -16.11 -17.94
N VAL A 528 17.69 -17.41 -17.74
CA VAL A 528 19.00 -18.04 -17.60
C VAL A 528 19.62 -18.16 -18.98
N LEU A 529 20.81 -17.59 -19.15
CA LEU A 529 21.64 -17.81 -20.34
C LEU A 529 22.82 -18.71 -19.99
N GLY A 530 23.01 -19.78 -20.77
CA GLY A 530 24.11 -20.74 -20.62
C GLY A 530 25.48 -20.23 -21.09
N LYS A 531 25.56 -18.99 -21.56
CA LYS A 531 26.79 -18.30 -21.96
C LYS A 531 26.68 -16.83 -21.60
N PRO A 532 27.82 -16.14 -21.36
CA PRO A 532 27.80 -14.71 -21.09
C PRO A 532 27.02 -13.96 -22.17
N ALA A 533 26.09 -13.12 -21.74
CA ALA A 533 25.34 -12.27 -22.65
C ALA A 533 26.33 -11.45 -23.49
N SER A 534 26.36 -11.74 -24.78
CA SER A 534 27.17 -11.11 -25.81
C SER A 534 26.28 -10.90 -27.03
N GLY A 535 26.33 -9.71 -27.65
CA GLY A 535 25.50 -9.36 -28.81
C GLY A 535 24.60 -8.14 -28.61
N SER A 536 24.04 -7.66 -29.72
CA SER A 536 23.30 -6.40 -29.87
C SER A 536 22.00 -6.34 -29.07
N GLY A 537 21.56 -5.12 -28.78
CA GLY A 537 20.28 -4.82 -28.14
C GLY A 537 20.39 -4.51 -26.64
N PRO A 538 19.51 -3.64 -26.10
CA PRO A 538 19.47 -3.26 -24.69
C PRO A 538 19.18 -4.40 -23.73
N LYS A 539 20.02 -4.59 -22.70
CA LYS A 539 19.88 -5.67 -21.70
C LYS A 539 20.38 -5.27 -20.32
N LEU A 540 19.73 -5.84 -19.29
CA LEU A 540 20.24 -5.89 -17.92
C LEU A 540 20.79 -7.29 -17.68
N VAL A 541 22.03 -7.40 -17.19
CA VAL A 541 22.73 -8.68 -17.05
C VAL A 541 23.31 -8.83 -15.65
N TRP A 542 22.95 -9.92 -14.99
CA TRP A 542 23.52 -10.37 -13.72
C TRP A 542 24.43 -11.56 -13.99
N ASP A 543 25.74 -11.29 -14.08
CA ASP A 543 26.78 -12.31 -14.21
C ASP A 543 27.02 -13.06 -12.89
N GLU A 544 26.51 -12.50 -11.79
CA GLU A 544 26.47 -13.12 -10.46
C GLU A 544 25.00 -13.36 -10.05
N PRO A 545 24.34 -14.43 -10.56
CA PRO A 545 22.94 -14.73 -10.24
C PRO A 545 22.66 -14.85 -8.73
N GLY A 546 23.66 -15.21 -7.91
CA GLY A 546 23.54 -15.26 -6.45
C GLY A 546 22.99 -13.97 -5.83
N ARG A 547 23.26 -12.80 -6.44
CA ARG A 547 22.72 -11.50 -6.00
C ARG A 547 21.19 -11.45 -6.00
N LEU A 548 20.52 -12.20 -6.87
CA LEU A 548 19.06 -12.24 -6.92
C LEU A 548 18.51 -13.56 -6.35
N MET A 549 19.19 -14.67 -6.62
CA MET A 549 18.76 -16.00 -6.22
C MET A 549 18.80 -16.24 -4.70
N HIS A 550 19.30 -15.28 -3.91
CA HIS A 550 19.15 -15.29 -2.46
C HIS A 550 17.72 -14.98 -1.97
N ARG A 551 16.87 -14.38 -2.82
CA ARG A 551 15.48 -14.01 -2.46
C ARG A 551 14.55 -15.23 -2.37
N ALA A 552 13.55 -15.17 -1.52
CA ALA A 552 12.56 -16.24 -1.32
C ALA A 552 11.37 -16.21 -2.27
N ASP A 553 11.19 -15.12 -3.03
CA ASP A 553 9.97 -14.81 -3.77
C ASP A 553 10.02 -15.16 -5.27
N TYR A 554 11.05 -15.89 -5.71
CA TYR A 554 11.16 -16.31 -7.11
C TYR A 554 10.65 -17.73 -7.39
N TYR A 555 10.36 -17.97 -8.67
CA TYR A 555 10.14 -19.29 -9.26
C TYR A 555 10.57 -19.27 -10.72
N GLY A 556 10.73 -20.43 -11.34
CA GLY A 556 11.13 -20.49 -12.75
C GLY A 556 10.59 -21.69 -13.48
N ALA A 557 10.47 -21.57 -14.79
CA ALA A 557 10.07 -22.62 -15.70
C ALA A 557 11.07 -22.71 -16.87
N ASN A 558 11.41 -23.92 -17.28
CA ASN A 558 12.29 -24.13 -18.44
C ASN A 558 11.50 -24.09 -19.77
N ALA A 559 10.56 -23.15 -19.90
CA ALA A 559 9.67 -22.96 -21.04
C ALA A 559 9.01 -21.56 -20.94
N ASP A 560 8.37 -21.11 -22.02
CA ASP A 560 7.52 -19.93 -22.01
C ASP A 560 6.19 -20.27 -21.31
N THR A 561 5.95 -19.68 -20.15
CA THR A 561 4.77 -19.95 -19.32
C THR A 561 3.97 -18.71 -18.99
N TYR A 562 4.39 -17.51 -19.44
CA TYR A 562 3.79 -16.24 -19.02
C TYR A 562 3.71 -16.14 -17.49
N GLY A 563 4.71 -16.69 -16.78
CA GLY A 563 4.74 -16.70 -15.32
C GLY A 563 3.60 -17.47 -14.66
N ALA A 564 3.04 -18.50 -15.29
CA ALA A 564 1.84 -19.18 -14.83
C ALA A 564 1.88 -19.70 -13.39
N VAL A 565 0.98 -19.13 -12.57
CA VAL A 565 0.65 -19.57 -11.21
C VAL A 565 -0.84 -19.81 -11.02
N ASN A 566 -1.67 -19.40 -11.99
CA ASN A 566 -3.11 -19.62 -11.96
C ASN A 566 -3.44 -21.13 -12.04
N PRO A 567 -4.06 -21.73 -11.00
CA PRO A 567 -4.39 -23.15 -10.99
C PRO A 567 -5.36 -23.56 -12.11
N ALA A 568 -6.22 -22.64 -12.57
CA ALA A 568 -7.11 -22.88 -13.70
C ALA A 568 -6.37 -23.03 -15.05
N LYS A 569 -5.07 -22.75 -15.09
CA LYS A 569 -4.19 -22.90 -16.25
C LYS A 569 -3.09 -23.95 -16.05
N ALA A 570 -3.09 -24.69 -14.93
CA ALA A 570 -2.01 -25.62 -14.57
C ALA A 570 -1.73 -26.72 -15.62
N GLY A 571 -2.76 -27.17 -16.37
CA GLY A 571 -2.59 -28.16 -17.44
C GLY A 571 -2.13 -27.57 -18.80
N LYS A 572 -2.07 -26.24 -18.93
CA LYS A 572 -1.72 -25.55 -20.19
C LYS A 572 -0.21 -25.27 -20.31
N TYR A 573 0.47 -25.10 -19.18
CA TYR A 573 1.86 -24.64 -19.13
C TYR A 573 2.76 -25.66 -18.44
N SER A 574 4.07 -25.59 -18.75
CA SER A 574 5.08 -26.44 -18.10
C SER A 574 5.14 -26.17 -16.60
N SER A 575 5.53 -27.19 -15.82
CA SER A 575 5.67 -27.05 -14.37
C SER A 575 6.80 -26.09 -14.00
N SER A 576 6.56 -25.30 -12.96
CA SER A 576 7.57 -24.40 -12.39
C SER A 576 8.34 -25.08 -11.26
N THR A 577 9.52 -24.53 -10.94
CA THR A 577 10.33 -24.93 -9.80
C THR A 577 10.82 -23.70 -9.03
N ARG A 578 11.09 -23.89 -7.74
CA ARG A 578 11.71 -22.88 -6.87
C ARG A 578 13.12 -23.26 -6.45
N ASN A 579 13.60 -24.42 -6.90
CA ASN A 579 14.93 -24.89 -6.57
C ASN A 579 15.98 -24.15 -7.43
N PRO A 580 16.88 -23.36 -6.83
CA PRO A 580 17.86 -22.57 -7.58
C PRO A 580 18.81 -23.44 -8.42
N PHE A 581 19.16 -24.63 -7.94
CA PHE A 581 20.05 -25.55 -8.64
C PHE A 581 19.38 -26.19 -9.87
N LYS A 582 18.06 -26.39 -9.83
CA LYS A 582 17.30 -26.80 -11.02
C LYS A 582 17.18 -25.67 -12.04
N ILE A 583 16.92 -24.44 -11.57
CA ILE A 583 16.86 -23.24 -12.41
C ILE A 583 18.20 -23.01 -13.12
N ALA A 584 19.32 -23.19 -12.43
CA ALA A 584 20.65 -23.11 -13.05
C ALA A 584 20.81 -24.06 -14.25
N GLY A 585 20.07 -25.17 -14.28
CA GLY A 585 20.06 -26.15 -15.37
C GLY A 585 19.12 -25.81 -16.54
N PHE A 586 18.45 -24.66 -16.54
CA PHE A 586 17.58 -24.26 -17.63
C PHE A 586 18.36 -24.02 -18.92
N THR A 587 17.82 -24.53 -20.01
CA THR A 587 18.45 -24.52 -21.35
C THR A 587 17.48 -24.10 -22.45
N HIS A 588 16.17 -24.09 -22.18
CA HIS A 588 15.18 -23.68 -23.15
C HIS A 588 15.36 -22.19 -23.49
N PRO A 589 15.36 -21.78 -24.77
CA PRO A 589 15.61 -20.39 -25.15
C PRO A 589 14.60 -19.39 -24.56
N ALA A 590 13.37 -19.85 -24.34
CA ALA A 590 12.30 -19.08 -23.71
C ALA A 590 12.09 -19.48 -22.24
N ASN A 591 13.12 -19.96 -21.53
CA ASN A 591 13.00 -20.17 -20.10
C ASN A 591 12.70 -18.86 -19.36
N GLU A 592 12.06 -18.97 -18.20
CA GLU A 592 11.64 -17.83 -17.40
C GLU A 592 12.04 -18.04 -15.94
N VAL A 593 12.57 -16.98 -15.33
CA VAL A 593 12.77 -16.86 -13.88
C VAL A 593 12.02 -15.60 -13.44
N MET A 594 10.97 -15.82 -12.65
CA MET A 594 10.00 -14.82 -12.23
C MET A 594 10.34 -14.39 -10.81
N PHE A 595 10.63 -13.12 -10.59
CA PHE A 595 10.81 -12.50 -9.28
C PHE A 595 9.57 -11.68 -8.92
N GLY A 596 9.08 -11.82 -7.68
CA GLY A 596 7.90 -11.10 -7.22
C GLY A 596 8.10 -9.58 -7.25
N ASP A 597 7.05 -8.88 -7.69
CA ASP A 597 6.93 -7.42 -7.77
C ASP A 597 7.97 -6.69 -8.64
N GLY A 598 9.26 -6.81 -8.35
CA GLY A 598 10.35 -6.31 -9.17
C GLY A 598 11.75 -6.46 -8.54
N ILE A 599 12.73 -5.81 -9.17
CA ILE A 599 14.17 -5.83 -8.81
C ILE A 599 14.74 -4.40 -8.79
N ASP A 600 15.51 -4.08 -7.76
CA ASP A 600 16.34 -2.88 -7.69
C ASP A 600 17.47 -2.91 -8.73
N LEU A 601 17.59 -1.83 -9.51
CA LEU A 601 18.61 -1.73 -10.55
C LEU A 601 19.81 -0.88 -10.15
N LEU A 602 19.71 -0.09 -9.08
CA LEU A 602 20.73 0.90 -8.73
C LEU A 602 21.47 0.57 -7.43
N GLY A 603 20.87 -0.20 -6.52
CA GLY A 603 21.48 -0.61 -5.27
C GLY A 603 22.23 -1.94 -5.34
N ALA A 604 22.14 -2.72 -4.25
CA ALA A 604 22.92 -3.94 -4.04
C ALA A 604 22.51 -5.10 -4.96
N GLU A 605 21.25 -5.12 -5.41
CA GLU A 605 20.76 -6.10 -6.38
C GLU A 605 21.05 -5.71 -7.84
N GLY A 606 21.67 -4.56 -8.08
CA GLY A 606 21.89 -4.03 -9.42
C GLY A 606 22.64 -4.99 -10.37
N PRO A 607 22.42 -4.84 -11.69
CA PRO A 607 23.04 -5.71 -12.69
C PRO A 607 24.56 -5.58 -12.69
N SER A 608 25.24 -6.67 -13.05
CA SER A 608 26.68 -6.68 -13.27
C SER A 608 27.08 -5.87 -14.50
N ARG A 609 26.22 -5.86 -15.54
CA ARG A 609 26.39 -5.09 -16.76
C ARG A 609 25.05 -4.57 -17.28
N ILE A 610 25.08 -3.38 -17.83
CA ILE A 610 23.98 -2.77 -18.56
C ILE A 610 24.45 -2.63 -20.01
N LEU A 611 23.86 -3.40 -20.91
CA LEU A 611 24.18 -3.34 -22.35
C LEU A 611 23.24 -2.32 -22.99
N CYS A 612 23.81 -1.26 -23.57
CA CYS A 612 23.14 -0.26 -24.37
C CYS A 612 23.17 -0.67 -25.85
N ASP A 613 22.24 -0.15 -26.64
CA ASP A 613 22.14 -0.40 -28.08
C ASP A 613 23.21 0.35 -28.88
N SER A 614 23.69 1.47 -28.34
CA SER A 614 24.70 2.32 -28.98
C SER A 614 25.47 3.16 -27.96
N LYS A 615 26.63 3.66 -28.39
CA LYS A 615 27.39 4.67 -27.64
C LYS A 615 26.56 5.90 -27.27
N ALA A 616 25.67 6.36 -28.16
CA ALA A 616 24.82 7.52 -27.89
C ALA A 616 23.87 7.26 -26.71
N GLN A 617 23.22 6.10 -26.69
CA GLN A 617 22.36 5.71 -25.56
C GLN A 617 23.18 5.53 -24.27
N ARG A 618 24.38 4.95 -24.37
CA ARG A 618 25.30 4.82 -23.23
C ARG A 618 25.64 6.18 -22.64
N ASP A 619 26.03 7.15 -23.47
CA ASP A 619 26.41 8.50 -23.05
C ASP A 619 25.21 9.24 -22.44
N GLU A 620 24.00 9.04 -22.99
CA GLU A 620 22.75 9.59 -22.44
C GLU A 620 22.43 9.04 -21.04
N ILE A 621 22.51 7.71 -20.86
CA ILE A 621 22.28 7.07 -19.55
C ILE A 621 23.37 7.50 -18.55
N GLN A 622 24.62 7.62 -18.98
CA GLN A 622 25.72 8.09 -18.13
C GLN A 622 25.49 9.54 -17.67
N ALA A 623 25.03 10.43 -18.55
CA ALA A 623 24.68 11.80 -18.19
C ALA A 623 23.51 11.84 -17.18
N MET A 624 22.49 11.01 -17.39
CA MET A 624 21.37 10.88 -16.46
C MET A 624 21.81 10.40 -15.07
N PHE A 625 22.65 9.37 -14.99
CA PHE A 625 23.21 8.89 -13.72
C PHE A 625 24.04 9.97 -13.02
N THR A 626 24.87 10.69 -13.77
CA THR A 626 25.66 11.80 -13.23
C THR A 626 24.76 12.89 -12.66
N ALA A 627 23.69 13.28 -13.36
CA ALA A 627 22.73 14.27 -12.89
C ALA A 627 21.98 13.81 -11.62
N LYS A 628 21.76 12.49 -11.46
CA LYS A 628 21.16 11.87 -10.27
C LYS A 628 22.17 11.53 -9.16
N GLY A 629 23.46 11.82 -9.34
CA GLY A 629 24.51 11.49 -8.37
C GLY A 629 24.81 9.98 -8.25
N ILE A 630 24.37 9.17 -9.21
CA ILE A 630 24.60 7.72 -9.21
C ILE A 630 26.00 7.47 -9.76
N THR A 631 26.91 7.02 -8.90
CA THR A 631 28.32 6.76 -9.25
C THR A 631 28.68 5.27 -9.27
N HIS A 632 27.89 4.44 -8.58
CA HIS A 632 28.13 3.01 -8.44
C HIS A 632 26.82 2.23 -8.56
N ILE A 633 26.89 1.00 -9.07
CA ILE A 633 25.82 0.00 -9.05
C ILE A 633 26.41 -1.30 -8.52
N ALA A 634 25.77 -1.89 -7.50
CA ALA A 634 26.25 -3.10 -6.83
C ALA A 634 27.77 -3.03 -6.48
N GLY A 635 28.21 -1.88 -5.97
CA GLY A 635 29.60 -1.63 -5.56
C GLY A 635 30.60 -1.41 -6.70
N LYS A 636 30.17 -1.42 -7.97
CA LYS A 636 31.05 -1.17 -9.14
C LYS A 636 30.81 0.21 -9.74
N PRO A 637 31.86 0.92 -10.17
CA PRO A 637 31.74 2.18 -10.90
C PRO A 637 30.84 2.08 -12.13
N ILE A 638 30.05 3.13 -12.43
CA ILE A 638 29.09 3.11 -13.56
C ILE A 638 29.74 2.86 -14.94
N ASP A 639 30.99 3.26 -15.15
CA ASP A 639 31.75 3.01 -16.38
C ASP A 639 32.18 1.55 -16.53
N GLU A 640 32.35 0.83 -15.42
CA GLU A 640 32.52 -0.61 -15.41
C GLU A 640 31.22 -1.38 -15.65
N VAL A 641 30.05 -0.78 -15.37
CA VAL A 641 28.74 -1.42 -15.52
C VAL A 641 28.10 -1.13 -16.88
N LEU A 642 28.14 0.11 -17.35
CA LEU A 642 27.56 0.54 -18.64
C LEU A 642 28.43 0.12 -19.82
N LYS A 643 27.86 -0.63 -20.76
CA LYS A 643 28.52 -1.13 -21.98
C LYS A 643 27.72 -0.69 -23.20
N GLY A 644 28.37 -0.21 -24.25
CA GLY A 644 27.71 0.24 -25.48
C GLY A 644 28.61 1.01 -26.42
#